data_AF-A0A972BVW1-F1
#
_entry.id   AF-A0A972BVW1-F1
#
_cell.length_a   1.000
_cell.length_b   1.000
_cell.length_c   1.000
_cell.angle_alpha   90.00
_cell.angle_beta   90.00
_cell.angle_gamma   90.00
#
_symmetry.space_group_name_H-M   'P 1'
#
loop_
_entity.id
_entity.type
_entity.pdbx_description
1 polymer ?
#
loop_
_entity_poly.entity_id
_entity_poly.type
_entity_poly.pdbx_seq_one_letter_code
_entity_poly.pdbx_strand_id
1 'polypeptide(L)'
;MAGLRKQGFHAVFLALGAQQSTPLGVPGEELPAVMGGAEFLRAVALGQAVPLGRVAVVGGGNTAMDAARTALRLGAKEVSVVYRRSRAEMPARATEIDEAMEEGVKFIYLTAPVKVEGKDGQITALTCQKMRLGAPDASGRQRPEPIPGSEFDIAVDTVIAAIGQRVDLSGIPGLATSRRGCIAVDESTFQTSLPGVFAAGDAVTGPDIAIQAVAGGRKAALAIDSYLNGQLRPFVEPYVVKRTDLTPEDFVQHAKKERVTIKAQEPSTRVKDFREIEAALSEEAARQEAERCLACGCQDYFECKLRVYAAEYGANAERFYGETHDYDLAEHPFLIRDPNKCILCAQCVRVCDEVRGIGALGLVHRGFDAVIKPAFDLPLAESGCDACGQCVAVCPTGALAEKAPLIKQGPWELTATPSTCTLCGLGCEVNLETRGDLLVRTTPVPASPPTDGNLCVQGRFGLVQRPNKPITKPLLAGKPATYEDVWAYLAKAVLAIKSNDNGTAFLLSPTITNEEAYLAAKLARTTLNTNTVTTLGEYGADELLTSLGIPASPTTLSELPHADFILGVARDLQRHYPAATVLLHRAFSQGCAITLREKTNGSFSEELPAARTAVSPQSALALLAALYLKGNPPAELPLGTPDGLAEFQARLAGFPLTKLAADANLSLDEAQELLSNYLKAKNPLLLVDTSLPGAAALAAALALITGKLGRPRQGIVALRPYGNSQGLLNLGATPYLLPGWRRAEDEGARQQLQTLWGRLSTEPGLNGVELVRALQAGTITSLFVWGEDPAAIDDNLANALAKLKLLVVASDRHTATTALAQVVLPLPEPAATTGTITTTDGRQATLRAALKTDLPAGWQTLLTLGRVLGSPEELNTEKDIQSEIRALVPSLPQPPFSWDDFKALGVTPRLFCPDCTLAEPAHPPQVTSFLAHLKDLGLSAK
;
A
#
# COMPACT_ATOMS: atom_id res chain seq x y z
N MET A 1 5.97 -32.48 -37.17
CA MET A 1 5.17 -33.04 -36.05
C MET A 1 5.78 -34.29 -35.41
N ALA A 2 5.96 -35.40 -36.12
CA ALA A 2 6.53 -36.63 -35.53
C ALA A 2 7.92 -36.43 -34.90
N GLY A 3 8.77 -35.56 -35.47
CA GLY A 3 10.06 -35.19 -34.90
C GLY A 3 9.96 -34.48 -33.54
N LEU A 4 9.05 -33.51 -33.38
CA LEU A 4 8.83 -32.79 -32.12
C LEU A 4 8.29 -33.72 -31.02
N ARG A 5 7.38 -34.64 -31.37
CA ARG A 5 6.92 -35.66 -30.42
C ARG A 5 8.05 -36.58 -29.95
N LYS A 6 8.96 -36.98 -30.85
CA LYS A 6 10.17 -37.75 -30.50
C LYS A 6 11.13 -36.97 -29.58
N GLN A 7 11.12 -35.65 -29.64
CA GLN A 7 11.89 -34.78 -28.74
C GLN A 7 11.19 -34.55 -27.38
N GLY A 8 10.02 -35.16 -27.15
CA GLY A 8 9.30 -35.08 -25.87
C GLY A 8 8.27 -33.95 -25.77
N PHE A 9 7.97 -33.24 -26.87
CA PHE A 9 6.92 -32.21 -26.87
C PHE A 9 5.51 -32.84 -26.95
N HIS A 10 4.70 -32.59 -25.92
CA HIS A 10 3.34 -33.12 -25.80
C HIS A 10 2.26 -32.23 -26.43
N ALA A 11 2.55 -30.93 -26.58
CA ALA A 11 1.72 -29.95 -27.26
C ALA A 11 2.57 -29.08 -28.21
N VAL A 12 2.00 -28.66 -29.33
CA VAL A 12 2.66 -27.79 -30.33
C VAL A 12 1.72 -26.66 -30.71
N PHE A 13 2.20 -25.42 -30.71
CA PHE A 13 1.46 -24.24 -31.15
C PHE A 13 2.00 -23.73 -32.49
N LEU A 14 1.11 -23.53 -33.46
CA LEU A 14 1.41 -23.01 -34.79
C LEU A 14 1.11 -21.51 -34.84
N ALA A 15 2.14 -20.69 -34.70
CA ALA A 15 2.07 -19.23 -34.72
C ALA A 15 2.50 -18.67 -36.09
N LEU A 16 1.85 -19.11 -37.17
CA LEU A 16 2.18 -18.65 -38.53
C LEU A 16 1.50 -17.29 -38.83
N GLY A 17 2.24 -16.39 -39.46
CA GLY A 17 1.68 -15.16 -40.03
C GLY A 17 1.07 -15.39 -41.41
N ALA A 18 0.39 -14.40 -41.97
CA ALA A 18 0.01 -14.40 -43.39
C ALA A 18 1.20 -13.91 -44.24
N GLN A 19 2.22 -14.74 -44.46
CA GLN A 19 3.51 -14.24 -44.99
C GLN A 19 3.54 -14.00 -46.51
N GLN A 20 2.58 -14.52 -47.26
CA GLN A 20 2.59 -14.44 -48.73
C GLN A 20 1.58 -13.41 -49.22
N SER A 21 1.94 -12.59 -50.20
CA SER A 21 0.97 -11.70 -50.85
C SER A 21 0.03 -12.49 -51.78
N THR A 22 -1.19 -11.98 -51.93
CA THR A 22 -2.12 -12.45 -52.95
C THR A 22 -1.65 -11.96 -54.34
N PRO A 23 -1.56 -12.85 -55.35
CA PRO A 23 -1.16 -12.46 -56.72
C PRO A 23 -2.20 -11.52 -57.35
N LEU A 24 -1.78 -10.68 -58.31
CA LEU A 24 -2.68 -9.77 -59.02
C LEU A 24 -3.73 -10.52 -59.85
N GLY A 25 -3.37 -11.68 -60.40
CA GLY A 25 -4.21 -12.49 -61.26
C GLY A 25 -4.41 -11.88 -62.65
N VAL A 26 -3.44 -11.11 -63.14
CA VAL A 26 -3.49 -10.44 -64.46
C VAL A 26 -2.34 -10.92 -65.35
N PRO A 27 -2.52 -10.96 -66.68
CA PRO A 27 -1.44 -11.30 -67.59
C PRO A 27 -0.23 -10.36 -67.41
N GLY A 28 0.98 -10.93 -67.39
CA GLY A 28 2.24 -10.20 -67.18
C GLY A 28 2.69 -10.10 -65.72
N GLU A 29 1.95 -10.67 -64.75
CA GLU A 29 2.33 -10.63 -63.33
C GLU A 29 3.62 -11.41 -62.98
N GLU A 30 4.08 -12.30 -63.86
CA GLU A 30 5.32 -13.09 -63.69
C GLU A 30 6.60 -12.30 -64.01
N LEU A 31 6.48 -11.03 -64.44
CA LEU A 31 7.64 -10.18 -64.74
C LEU A 31 8.44 -9.89 -63.46
N PRO A 32 9.79 -9.92 -63.50
CA PRO A 32 10.63 -9.83 -62.29
C PRO A 32 10.44 -8.59 -61.40
N ALA A 33 9.94 -7.48 -61.97
CA ALA A 33 9.69 -6.23 -61.25
C ALA A 33 8.24 -6.09 -60.73
N VAL A 34 7.45 -7.17 -60.80
CA VAL A 34 6.17 -7.30 -60.09
C VAL A 34 6.45 -8.02 -58.77
N MET A 35 6.16 -7.36 -57.65
CA MET A 35 6.43 -7.89 -56.32
C MET A 35 5.19 -7.85 -55.45
N GLY A 36 5.06 -8.80 -54.52
CA GLY A 36 4.05 -8.70 -53.47
C GLY A 36 4.41 -7.65 -52.43
N GLY A 37 3.41 -6.98 -51.85
CA GLY A 37 3.61 -5.92 -50.86
C GLY A 37 4.31 -6.42 -49.59
N ALA A 38 3.94 -7.60 -49.09
CA ALA A 38 4.58 -8.18 -47.91
C ALA A 38 6.04 -8.58 -48.18
N GLU A 39 6.31 -9.15 -49.35
CA GLU A 39 7.64 -9.57 -49.80
C GLU A 39 8.54 -8.35 -50.03
N PHE A 40 8.02 -7.28 -50.65
CA PHE A 40 8.74 -6.02 -50.82
C PHE A 40 9.16 -5.43 -49.47
N LEU A 41 8.21 -5.25 -48.55
CA LEU A 41 8.50 -4.68 -47.23
C LEU A 41 9.48 -5.55 -46.44
N ARG A 42 9.35 -6.88 -46.53
CA ARG A 42 10.28 -7.83 -45.92
C ARG A 42 11.69 -7.72 -46.51
N ALA A 43 11.82 -7.64 -47.84
CA ALA A 43 13.11 -7.51 -48.51
C ALA A 43 13.84 -6.24 -48.04
N VAL A 44 13.12 -5.12 -47.98
CA VAL A 44 13.65 -3.83 -47.49
C VAL A 44 14.08 -3.95 -46.02
N ALA A 45 13.24 -4.54 -45.15
CA ALA A 45 13.56 -4.73 -43.74
C ALA A 45 14.78 -5.64 -43.52
N LEU A 46 15.05 -6.57 -44.45
CA LEU A 46 16.24 -7.44 -44.44
C LEU A 46 17.47 -6.80 -45.11
N GLY A 47 17.41 -5.52 -45.49
CA GLY A 47 18.51 -4.80 -46.13
C GLY A 47 18.80 -5.24 -47.57
N GLN A 48 17.85 -5.91 -48.23
CA GLN A 48 18.01 -6.34 -49.61
C GLN A 48 17.78 -5.15 -50.56
N ALA A 49 18.63 -5.03 -51.58
CA ALA A 49 18.46 -4.02 -52.60
C ALA A 49 17.25 -4.33 -53.47
N VAL A 50 16.31 -3.38 -53.56
CA VAL A 50 15.15 -3.47 -54.45
C VAL A 50 15.29 -2.38 -55.53
N PRO A 51 15.43 -2.72 -56.81
CA PRO A 51 15.49 -1.72 -57.87
C PRO A 51 14.12 -1.08 -58.06
N LEU A 52 14.06 0.25 -57.92
CA LEU A 52 12.82 1.03 -58.05
C LEU A 52 12.94 2.07 -59.17
N GLY A 53 11.90 2.20 -59.98
CA GLY A 53 11.73 3.29 -60.95
C GLY A 53 10.50 4.12 -60.64
N ARG A 54 9.56 4.19 -61.58
CA ARG A 54 8.17 4.62 -61.36
C ARG A 54 7.37 3.44 -60.82
N VAL A 55 6.78 3.61 -59.65
CA VAL A 55 6.15 2.51 -58.91
C VAL A 55 4.63 2.67 -58.92
N ALA A 56 3.90 1.61 -59.29
CA ALA A 56 2.48 1.47 -59.01
C ALA A 56 2.24 0.48 -57.87
N VAL A 57 1.65 0.93 -56.77
CA VAL A 57 1.16 0.08 -55.68
C VAL A 57 -0.32 -0.19 -55.90
N VAL A 58 -0.69 -1.45 -56.12
CA VAL A 58 -2.08 -1.86 -56.32
C VAL A 58 -2.67 -2.28 -54.97
N GLY A 59 -3.61 -1.50 -54.44
CA GLY A 59 -4.21 -1.77 -53.14
C GLY A 59 -4.70 -0.51 -52.44
N GLY A 60 -5.36 -0.67 -51.29
CA GLY A 60 -5.85 0.46 -50.48
C GLY A 60 -5.83 0.22 -48.97
N GLY A 61 -5.16 -0.85 -48.51
CA GLY A 61 -4.97 -1.15 -47.09
C GLY A 61 -3.66 -0.61 -46.55
N ASN A 62 -3.40 -0.80 -45.25
CA ASN A 62 -2.19 -0.29 -44.59
C ASN A 62 -0.90 -0.79 -45.29
N THR A 63 -0.84 -2.06 -45.68
CA THR A 63 0.30 -2.60 -46.46
C THR A 63 0.56 -1.83 -47.76
N ALA A 64 -0.48 -1.31 -48.41
CA ALA A 64 -0.31 -0.50 -49.63
C ALA A 64 0.27 0.87 -49.30
N MET A 65 -0.14 1.48 -48.18
CA MET A 65 0.41 2.77 -47.73
C MET A 65 1.88 2.59 -47.31
N ASP A 66 2.17 1.55 -46.52
CA ASP A 66 3.54 1.20 -46.11
C ASP A 66 4.45 0.99 -47.31
N ALA A 67 4.00 0.23 -48.32
CA ALA A 67 4.76 -0.02 -49.53
C ALA A 67 4.99 1.26 -50.35
N ALA A 68 3.96 2.10 -50.49
CA ALA A 68 4.08 3.34 -51.26
C ALA A 68 5.06 4.33 -50.61
N ARG A 69 4.93 4.55 -49.30
CA ARG A 69 5.81 5.44 -48.52
C ARG A 69 7.24 4.91 -48.45
N THR A 70 7.41 3.60 -48.29
CA THR A 70 8.72 2.94 -48.33
C THR A 70 9.39 3.08 -49.68
N ALA A 71 8.64 2.95 -50.78
CA ALA A 71 9.19 3.15 -52.12
C ALA A 71 9.72 4.57 -52.33
N LEU A 72 9.01 5.60 -51.82
CA LEU A 72 9.48 6.98 -51.83
C LEU A 72 10.79 7.13 -51.04
N ARG A 73 10.88 6.54 -49.84
CA ARG A 73 12.09 6.58 -48.99
C ARG A 73 13.32 5.93 -49.62
N LEU A 74 13.10 4.93 -50.47
CA LEU A 74 14.16 4.27 -51.25
C LEU A 74 14.53 5.01 -52.53
N GLY A 75 13.94 6.18 -52.79
CA GLY A 75 14.28 7.05 -53.92
C GLY A 75 13.50 6.76 -55.20
N ALA A 76 12.33 6.12 -55.14
CA ALA A 76 11.44 6.02 -56.29
C ALA A 76 11.11 7.41 -56.85
N LYS A 77 11.19 7.56 -58.19
CA LYS A 77 10.98 8.87 -58.84
C LYS A 77 9.54 9.35 -58.76
N GLU A 78 8.61 8.39 -58.80
CA GLU A 78 7.18 8.62 -58.74
C GLU A 78 6.51 7.37 -58.17
N VAL A 79 5.58 7.55 -57.24
CA VAL A 79 4.81 6.47 -56.65
C VAL A 79 3.33 6.78 -56.79
N SER A 80 2.58 5.83 -57.37
CA SER A 80 1.13 5.91 -57.51
C SER A 80 0.45 4.75 -56.81
N VAL A 81 -0.60 5.02 -56.03
CA VAL A 81 -1.51 4.00 -55.49
C VAL A 81 -2.69 3.85 -56.44
N VAL A 82 -2.87 2.64 -56.98
CA VAL A 82 -4.00 2.29 -57.84
C VAL A 82 -5.03 1.53 -57.01
N TYR A 83 -6.22 2.12 -56.85
CA TYR A 83 -7.28 1.55 -56.02
C TYR A 83 -8.61 1.49 -56.76
N ARG A 84 -9.25 0.30 -56.71
CA ARG A 84 -10.48 0.00 -57.44
C ARG A 84 -11.74 0.70 -56.91
N ARG A 85 -11.66 1.39 -55.78
CA ARG A 85 -12.77 2.15 -55.17
C ARG A 85 -12.36 3.60 -54.90
N SER A 86 -13.21 4.38 -54.24
CA SER A 86 -12.87 5.74 -53.82
C SER A 86 -12.09 5.73 -52.49
N ARG A 87 -11.61 6.91 -52.08
CA ARG A 87 -10.97 7.13 -50.78
C ARG A 87 -11.84 6.67 -49.60
N ALA A 88 -13.15 6.86 -49.67
CA ALA A 88 -14.06 6.54 -48.57
C ALA A 88 -14.14 5.04 -48.26
N GLU A 89 -13.86 4.18 -49.25
CA GLU A 89 -13.85 2.72 -49.06
C GLU A 89 -12.44 2.14 -48.86
N MET A 90 -11.40 2.96 -48.70
CA MET A 90 -10.05 2.46 -48.42
C MET A 90 -10.01 1.83 -47.02
N PRO A 91 -9.52 0.58 -46.88
CA PRO A 91 -9.38 -0.06 -45.57
C PRO A 91 -8.21 0.47 -44.72
N ALA A 92 -7.29 1.26 -45.30
CA ALA A 92 -6.20 1.87 -44.55
C ALA A 92 -6.73 2.90 -43.53
N ARG A 93 -5.98 3.12 -42.44
CA ARG A 93 -6.29 4.21 -41.49
C ARG A 93 -6.24 5.56 -42.22
N ALA A 94 -7.17 6.46 -41.89
CA ALA A 94 -7.25 7.76 -42.55
C ALA A 94 -5.94 8.55 -42.47
N THR A 95 -5.26 8.51 -41.32
CA THR A 95 -3.95 9.15 -41.11
C THR A 95 -2.87 8.63 -42.05
N GLU A 96 -2.81 7.32 -42.30
CA GLU A 96 -1.84 6.72 -43.24
C GLU A 96 -2.07 7.18 -44.68
N ILE A 97 -3.34 7.37 -45.07
CA ILE A 97 -3.71 7.88 -46.39
C ILE A 97 -3.29 9.34 -46.52
N ASP A 98 -3.59 10.16 -45.52
CA ASP A 98 -3.24 11.58 -45.51
C ASP A 98 -1.73 11.79 -45.53
N GLU A 99 -0.98 11.03 -44.72
CA GLU A 99 0.47 11.08 -44.72
C GLU A 99 1.09 10.63 -46.06
N ALA A 100 0.56 9.57 -46.68
CA ALA A 100 1.01 9.16 -48.01
C ALA A 100 0.77 10.26 -49.06
N MET A 101 -0.40 10.92 -49.02
CA MET A 101 -0.71 12.04 -49.92
C MET A 101 0.23 13.22 -49.71
N GLU A 102 0.48 13.61 -48.47
CA GLU A 102 1.41 14.66 -48.08
C GLU A 102 2.87 14.36 -48.48
N GLU A 103 3.30 13.08 -48.48
CA GLU A 103 4.62 12.64 -48.97
C GLU A 103 4.76 12.72 -50.49
N GLY A 104 3.65 12.96 -51.21
CA GLY A 104 3.62 13.05 -52.67
C GLY A 104 3.21 11.77 -53.39
N VAL A 105 2.66 10.78 -52.67
CA VAL A 105 2.05 9.59 -53.32
C VAL A 105 0.81 10.02 -54.10
N LYS A 106 0.75 9.66 -55.38
CA LYS A 106 -0.40 9.96 -56.24
C LYS A 106 -1.47 8.87 -56.10
N PHE A 107 -2.72 9.26 -55.93
CA PHE A 107 -3.82 8.30 -55.82
C PHE A 107 -4.65 8.25 -57.11
N ILE A 108 -4.80 7.05 -57.66
CA ILE A 108 -5.59 6.76 -58.86
C ILE A 108 -6.75 5.88 -58.43
N TYR A 109 -7.84 6.55 -58.03
CA TYR A 109 -9.07 5.91 -57.56
C TYR A 109 -9.89 5.32 -58.71
N LEU A 110 -10.88 4.50 -58.34
CA LEU A 110 -11.82 3.89 -59.28
C LEU A 110 -11.10 3.23 -60.47
N THR A 111 -10.01 2.54 -60.18
CA THR A 111 -9.12 1.98 -61.20
C THR A 111 -8.63 0.62 -60.74
N ALA A 112 -8.72 -0.41 -61.59
CA ALA A 112 -8.13 -1.71 -61.32
C ALA A 112 -7.23 -2.16 -62.47
N PRO A 113 -6.13 -2.87 -62.19
CA PRO A 113 -5.25 -3.38 -63.23
C PRO A 113 -5.92 -4.51 -64.01
N VAL A 114 -5.63 -4.58 -65.31
CA VAL A 114 -6.09 -5.65 -66.21
C VAL A 114 -4.92 -6.41 -66.86
N LYS A 115 -3.76 -5.76 -67.03
CA LYS A 115 -2.55 -6.37 -67.62
C LYS A 115 -1.30 -5.59 -67.22
N VAL A 116 -0.19 -6.29 -67.02
CA VAL A 116 1.14 -5.70 -66.90
C VAL A 116 1.85 -5.83 -68.25
N GLU A 117 2.23 -4.70 -68.85
CA GLU A 117 2.92 -4.65 -70.13
C GLU A 117 4.44 -4.65 -69.90
N GLY A 118 5.15 -5.44 -70.69
CA GLY A 118 6.61 -5.49 -70.62
C GLY A 118 7.26 -5.83 -71.95
N LYS A 119 8.50 -5.37 -72.11
CA LYS A 119 9.36 -5.63 -73.27
C LYS A 119 10.73 -6.06 -72.77
N ASP A 120 11.30 -7.12 -73.36
CA ASP A 120 12.63 -7.65 -73.01
C ASP A 120 12.81 -7.93 -71.50
N GLY A 121 11.72 -8.37 -70.84
CA GLY A 121 11.70 -8.69 -69.41
C GLY A 121 11.57 -7.48 -68.47
N GLN A 122 11.43 -6.25 -68.99
CA GLN A 122 11.22 -5.03 -68.21
C GLN A 122 9.79 -4.52 -68.34
N ILE A 123 9.20 -4.03 -67.24
CA ILE A 123 7.87 -3.45 -67.24
C ILE A 123 7.93 -2.07 -67.91
N THR A 124 6.97 -1.78 -68.80
CA THR A 124 6.85 -0.49 -69.48
C THR A 124 5.58 0.27 -69.07
N ALA A 125 4.49 -0.46 -68.75
CA ALA A 125 3.22 0.11 -68.32
C ALA A 125 2.35 -0.90 -67.53
N LEU A 126 1.42 -0.36 -66.74
CA LEU A 126 0.32 -1.08 -66.10
C LEU A 126 -0.99 -0.66 -66.78
N THR A 127 -1.55 -1.53 -67.61
CA THR A 127 -2.87 -1.30 -68.22
C THR A 127 -3.94 -1.48 -67.16
N CYS A 128 -4.74 -0.45 -66.97
CA CYS A 128 -5.82 -0.39 -66.00
C CYS A 128 -7.16 -0.13 -66.68
N GLN A 129 -8.24 -0.46 -65.97
CA GLN A 129 -9.62 -0.18 -66.40
C GLN A 129 -10.31 0.68 -65.35
N LYS A 130 -11.15 1.63 -65.79
CA LYS A 130 -11.95 2.43 -64.87
C LYS A 130 -13.06 1.59 -64.23
N MET A 131 -13.34 1.91 -62.98
CA MET A 131 -14.36 1.28 -62.15
C MET A 131 -15.46 2.30 -61.83
N ARG A 132 -16.66 1.81 -61.56
CA ARG A 132 -17.74 2.57 -60.90
C ARG A 132 -18.14 1.87 -59.61
N LEU A 133 -18.76 2.60 -58.70
CA LEU A 133 -19.26 2.03 -57.45
C LEU A 133 -20.69 1.52 -57.65
N GLY A 134 -20.87 0.21 -57.47
CA GLY A 134 -22.16 -0.46 -57.41
C GLY A 134 -22.68 -0.58 -55.98
N ALA A 135 -23.66 -1.47 -55.78
CA ALA A 135 -24.26 -1.70 -54.46
C ALA A 135 -23.22 -2.16 -53.42
N PRO A 136 -23.40 -1.83 -52.13
CA PRO A 136 -22.57 -2.34 -51.04
C PRO A 136 -22.45 -3.87 -51.00
N ASP A 137 -21.26 -4.37 -50.67
CA ASP A 137 -21.00 -5.76 -50.34
C ASP A 137 -21.40 -6.11 -48.90
N ALA A 138 -21.21 -7.37 -48.50
CA ALA A 138 -21.55 -7.85 -47.15
C ALA A 138 -20.75 -7.17 -46.02
N SER A 139 -19.67 -6.45 -46.36
CA SER A 139 -18.91 -5.62 -45.40
C SER A 139 -19.40 -4.16 -45.36
N GLY A 140 -20.47 -3.84 -46.08
CA GLY A 140 -21.01 -2.47 -46.20
C GLY A 140 -20.25 -1.59 -47.20
N ARG A 141 -19.19 -2.08 -47.85
CA ARG A 141 -18.38 -1.31 -48.80
C ARG A 141 -18.95 -1.42 -50.21
N GLN A 142 -19.04 -0.31 -50.95
CA GLN A 142 -19.52 -0.33 -52.33
C GLN A 142 -18.69 -1.28 -53.23
N ARG A 143 -19.37 -2.11 -54.02
CA ARG A 143 -18.70 -3.05 -54.93
C ARG A 143 -18.09 -2.28 -56.11
N PRO A 144 -16.83 -2.54 -56.48
CA PRO A 144 -16.27 -1.98 -57.70
C PRO A 144 -16.80 -2.77 -58.91
N GLU A 145 -17.38 -2.07 -59.88
CA GLU A 145 -17.85 -2.63 -61.15
C GLU A 145 -17.00 -2.10 -62.31
N PRO A 146 -16.48 -2.96 -63.20
CA PRO A 146 -15.70 -2.54 -64.35
C PRO A 146 -16.55 -1.73 -65.32
N ILE A 147 -15.96 -0.68 -65.92
CA ILE A 147 -16.54 0.05 -67.05
C ILE A 147 -15.88 -0.50 -68.33
N PRO A 148 -16.58 -1.33 -69.14
CA PRO A 148 -16.00 -1.91 -70.35
C PRO A 148 -15.53 -0.83 -71.35
N GLY A 149 -14.39 -1.04 -72.00
CA GLY A 149 -13.86 -0.11 -73.02
C GLY A 149 -13.19 1.14 -72.45
N SER A 150 -12.90 1.16 -71.15
CA SER A 150 -12.28 2.29 -70.44
C SER A 150 -10.80 2.05 -70.11
N GLU A 151 -10.15 1.13 -70.83
CA GLU A 151 -8.77 0.74 -70.59
C GLU A 151 -7.79 1.88 -70.92
N PHE A 152 -6.78 2.07 -70.06
CA PHE A 152 -5.71 3.06 -70.24
C PHE A 152 -4.41 2.60 -69.57
N ASP A 153 -3.28 3.10 -70.06
CA ASP A 153 -1.96 2.71 -69.56
C ASP A 153 -1.39 3.71 -68.56
N ILE A 154 -0.85 3.19 -67.46
CA ILE A 154 -0.05 3.95 -66.49
C ILE A 154 1.42 3.54 -66.68
N ALA A 155 2.27 4.47 -67.12
CA ALA A 155 3.66 4.15 -67.40
C ALA A 155 4.46 3.94 -66.09
N VAL A 156 4.90 2.71 -65.86
CA VAL A 156 5.59 2.27 -64.62
C VAL A 156 6.71 1.28 -64.92
N ASP A 157 7.66 1.21 -64.01
CA ASP A 157 8.82 0.32 -64.10
C ASP A 157 8.77 -0.79 -63.03
N THR A 158 7.95 -0.59 -61.97
CA THR A 158 7.77 -1.53 -60.86
C THR A 158 6.29 -1.57 -60.44
N VAL A 159 5.77 -2.77 -60.17
CA VAL A 159 4.39 -2.96 -59.67
C VAL A 159 4.43 -3.70 -58.34
N ILE A 160 3.77 -3.15 -57.31
CA ILE A 160 3.68 -3.77 -55.98
C ILE A 160 2.23 -4.18 -55.70
N ALA A 161 1.99 -5.48 -55.56
CA ALA A 161 0.68 -6.06 -55.29
C ALA A 161 0.37 -6.09 -53.79
N ALA A 162 -0.47 -5.17 -53.31
CA ALA A 162 -0.88 -5.05 -51.91
C ALA A 162 -2.40 -5.24 -51.74
N ILE A 163 -2.94 -6.31 -52.34
CA ILE A 163 -4.38 -6.61 -52.40
C ILE A 163 -4.86 -7.69 -51.42
N GLY A 164 -3.97 -8.22 -50.59
CA GLY A 164 -4.26 -9.23 -49.58
C GLY A 164 -3.02 -10.06 -49.23
N GLN A 165 -3.11 -10.81 -48.14
CA GLN A 165 -2.07 -11.76 -47.71
C GLN A 165 -2.70 -13.12 -47.40
N ARG A 166 -1.92 -14.19 -47.54
CA ARG A 166 -2.30 -15.58 -47.29
C ARG A 166 -1.25 -16.29 -46.44
N VAL A 167 -1.68 -17.30 -45.70
CA VAL A 167 -0.82 -18.13 -44.87
C VAL A 167 -0.15 -19.20 -45.74
N ASP A 168 1.15 -19.40 -45.58
CA ASP A 168 1.87 -20.51 -46.19
C ASP A 168 1.80 -21.75 -45.28
N LEU A 169 1.08 -22.76 -45.74
CA LEU A 169 0.95 -24.05 -45.04
C LEU A 169 1.84 -25.14 -45.65
N SER A 170 2.72 -24.79 -46.60
CA SER A 170 3.66 -25.73 -47.19
C SER A 170 4.54 -26.36 -46.10
N GLY A 171 4.71 -27.68 -46.16
CA GLY A 171 5.50 -28.44 -45.17
C GLY A 171 4.73 -28.92 -43.93
N ILE A 172 3.43 -28.63 -43.77
CA ILE A 172 2.60 -29.12 -42.66
C ILE A 172 1.40 -29.94 -43.17
N PRO A 173 1.62 -31.20 -43.59
CA PRO A 173 0.54 -32.03 -44.14
C PRO A 173 -0.48 -32.44 -43.05
N GLY A 174 -1.75 -32.61 -43.44
CA GLY A 174 -2.81 -33.17 -42.57
C GLY A 174 -3.60 -32.15 -41.73
N LEU A 175 -3.36 -30.86 -41.92
CA LEU A 175 -4.20 -29.81 -41.34
C LEU A 175 -5.45 -29.58 -42.20
N ALA A 176 -6.61 -29.54 -41.55
CA ALA A 176 -7.82 -29.03 -42.17
C ALA A 176 -7.70 -27.51 -42.36
N THR A 177 -8.21 -27.00 -43.49
CA THR A 177 -8.19 -25.57 -43.81
C THR A 177 -9.60 -25.00 -43.85
N SER A 178 -9.71 -23.72 -43.48
CA SER A 178 -10.95 -22.95 -43.64
C SER A 178 -11.18 -22.58 -45.10
N ARG A 179 -12.37 -22.04 -45.42
CA ARG A 179 -12.68 -21.52 -46.77
C ARG A 179 -11.73 -20.41 -47.25
N ARG A 180 -11.00 -19.77 -46.33
CA ARG A 180 -10.01 -18.72 -46.63
C ARG A 180 -8.59 -19.26 -46.81
N GLY A 181 -8.40 -20.59 -46.77
CA GLY A 181 -7.08 -21.22 -46.84
C GLY A 181 -6.23 -21.08 -45.58
N CYS A 182 -6.82 -20.64 -44.47
CA CYS A 182 -6.18 -20.58 -43.15
C CYS A 182 -6.38 -21.91 -42.40
N ILE A 183 -5.66 -22.15 -41.30
CA ILE A 183 -5.80 -23.35 -40.46
C ILE A 183 -7.18 -23.35 -39.80
N ALA A 184 -7.91 -24.46 -39.92
CA ALA A 184 -9.16 -24.67 -39.19
C ALA A 184 -8.87 -25.17 -37.76
N VAL A 185 -9.54 -24.56 -36.78
CA VAL A 185 -9.47 -24.93 -35.36
C VAL A 185 -10.86 -25.04 -34.76
N ASP A 186 -10.98 -25.78 -33.66
CA ASP A 186 -12.09 -25.63 -32.74
C ASP A 186 -12.00 -24.25 -32.07
N GLU A 187 -13.01 -23.40 -32.25
CA GLU A 187 -12.98 -22.00 -31.79
C GLU A 187 -12.94 -21.85 -30.27
N SER A 188 -13.35 -22.90 -29.53
CA SER A 188 -13.35 -22.88 -28.07
C SER A 188 -12.03 -23.37 -27.46
N THR A 189 -11.34 -24.32 -28.11
CA THR A 189 -10.11 -24.94 -27.58
C THR A 189 -8.86 -24.58 -28.38
N PHE A 190 -8.99 -23.94 -29.54
CA PHE A 190 -7.91 -23.61 -30.47
C PHE A 190 -7.14 -24.81 -31.01
N GLN A 191 -7.65 -26.03 -30.76
CA GLN A 191 -7.04 -27.26 -31.27
C GLN A 191 -7.37 -27.43 -32.76
N THR A 192 -6.35 -27.75 -33.54
CA THR A 192 -6.48 -28.04 -34.97
C THR A 192 -7.07 -29.44 -35.20
N SER A 193 -7.21 -29.86 -36.46
CA SER A 193 -7.55 -31.25 -36.81
C SER A 193 -6.52 -32.30 -36.31
N LEU A 194 -5.34 -31.88 -35.85
CA LEU A 194 -4.31 -32.75 -35.30
C LEU A 194 -4.31 -32.68 -33.76
N PRO A 195 -4.52 -33.80 -33.04
CA PRO A 195 -4.51 -33.80 -31.58
C PRO A 195 -3.19 -33.30 -30.99
N GLY A 196 -3.29 -32.45 -29.96
CA GLY A 196 -2.13 -31.81 -29.32
C GLY A 196 -1.46 -30.72 -30.17
N VAL A 197 -2.09 -30.30 -31.28
CA VAL A 197 -1.61 -29.21 -32.13
C VAL A 197 -2.63 -28.09 -32.13
N PHE A 198 -2.19 -26.88 -31.82
CA PHE A 198 -3.01 -25.69 -31.61
C PHE A 198 -2.58 -24.57 -32.55
N ALA A 199 -3.49 -23.68 -32.91
CA ALA A 199 -3.18 -22.52 -33.75
C ALA A 199 -4.05 -21.32 -33.37
N ALA A 200 -3.52 -20.10 -33.53
CA ALA A 200 -4.26 -18.86 -33.37
C ALA A 200 -3.60 -17.71 -34.16
N GLY A 201 -4.24 -16.53 -34.15
CA GLY A 201 -3.80 -15.36 -34.89
C GLY A 201 -4.00 -15.53 -36.41
N ASP A 202 -3.16 -14.86 -37.20
CA ASP A 202 -3.29 -14.81 -38.66
C ASP A 202 -3.37 -16.19 -39.31
N ALA A 203 -2.68 -17.19 -38.75
CA ALA A 203 -2.74 -18.58 -39.18
C ALA A 203 -4.18 -19.12 -39.26
N VAL A 204 -5.09 -18.60 -38.43
CA VAL A 204 -6.48 -19.03 -38.30
C VAL A 204 -7.44 -17.99 -38.89
N THR A 205 -7.27 -16.71 -38.55
CA THR A 205 -8.21 -15.63 -38.90
C THR A 205 -7.94 -14.99 -40.26
N GLY A 206 -6.71 -15.13 -40.78
CA GLY A 206 -6.14 -14.26 -41.80
C GLY A 206 -5.53 -12.98 -41.18
N PRO A 207 -4.85 -12.15 -41.99
CA PRO A 207 -4.09 -10.99 -41.51
C PRO A 207 -4.98 -9.99 -40.77
N ASP A 208 -4.60 -9.67 -39.54
CA ASP A 208 -5.25 -8.64 -38.71
C ASP A 208 -4.20 -7.84 -37.92
N ILE A 209 -4.65 -6.96 -37.02
CA ILE A 209 -3.77 -6.23 -36.11
C ILE A 209 -3.04 -7.21 -35.18
N ALA A 210 -1.77 -6.93 -34.89
CA ALA A 210 -0.93 -7.76 -34.03
C ALA A 210 -1.57 -8.07 -32.65
N ILE A 211 -2.37 -7.14 -32.12
CA ILE A 211 -3.06 -7.31 -30.82
C ILE A 211 -4.06 -8.48 -30.86
N GLN A 212 -4.74 -8.71 -31.98
CA GLN A 212 -5.66 -9.85 -32.12
C GLN A 212 -4.91 -11.18 -32.17
N ALA A 213 -3.77 -11.22 -32.85
CA ALA A 213 -2.90 -12.40 -32.85
C ALA A 213 -2.38 -12.72 -31.44
N VAL A 214 -1.96 -11.71 -30.68
CA VAL A 214 -1.55 -11.87 -29.28
C VAL A 214 -2.72 -12.37 -28.41
N ALA A 215 -3.93 -11.81 -28.59
CA ALA A 215 -5.12 -12.27 -27.88
C ALA A 215 -5.44 -13.74 -28.18
N GLY A 216 -5.39 -14.15 -29.44
CA GLY A 216 -5.56 -15.54 -29.85
C GLY A 216 -4.51 -16.47 -29.24
N GLY A 217 -3.24 -16.06 -29.24
CA GLY A 217 -2.15 -16.81 -28.60
C GLY A 217 -2.37 -17.00 -27.10
N ARG A 218 -2.82 -15.95 -26.39
CA ARG A 218 -3.16 -16.04 -24.95
C ARG A 218 -4.31 -17.01 -24.69
N LYS A 219 -5.36 -16.99 -25.51
CA LYS A 219 -6.49 -17.92 -25.39
C LYS A 219 -6.05 -19.38 -25.64
N ALA A 220 -5.26 -19.60 -26.69
CA ALA A 220 -4.70 -20.92 -27.01
C ALA A 220 -3.77 -21.45 -25.90
N ALA A 221 -2.98 -20.57 -25.26
CA ALA A 221 -2.10 -20.97 -24.16
C ALA A 221 -2.86 -21.56 -22.97
N LEU A 222 -4.03 -21.02 -22.62
CA LEU A 222 -4.88 -21.57 -21.55
C LEU A 222 -5.44 -22.95 -21.92
N ALA A 223 -5.84 -23.14 -23.18
CA ALA A 223 -6.28 -24.43 -23.67
C ALA A 223 -5.13 -25.46 -23.66
N ILE A 224 -3.93 -25.06 -24.09
CA ILE A 224 -2.72 -25.89 -24.05
C ILE A 224 -2.37 -26.30 -22.61
N ASP A 225 -2.40 -25.35 -21.66
CA ASP A 225 -2.14 -25.64 -20.24
C ASP A 225 -3.12 -26.69 -19.70
N SER A 226 -4.42 -26.51 -19.97
CA SER A 226 -5.44 -27.50 -19.56
C SER A 226 -5.17 -28.88 -20.18
N TYR A 227 -4.82 -28.92 -21.48
CA TYR A 227 -4.49 -30.15 -22.19
C TYR A 227 -3.26 -30.86 -21.61
N LEU A 228 -2.21 -30.11 -21.25
CA LEU A 228 -1.01 -30.64 -20.61
C LEU A 228 -1.28 -31.18 -19.20
N ASN A 229 -2.27 -30.62 -18.51
CA ASN A 229 -2.81 -31.13 -17.24
C ASN A 229 -3.80 -32.31 -17.41
N GLY A 230 -3.92 -32.87 -18.63
CA GLY A 230 -4.75 -34.04 -18.92
C GLY A 230 -6.23 -33.75 -19.17
N GLN A 231 -6.63 -32.48 -19.28
CA GLN A 231 -8.01 -32.08 -19.53
C GLN A 231 -8.08 -30.96 -20.56
N LEU A 232 -8.45 -31.26 -21.81
CA LEU A 232 -8.68 -30.19 -22.80
C LEU A 232 -9.96 -29.43 -22.43
N ARG A 233 -9.83 -28.22 -21.89
CA ARG A 233 -10.95 -27.37 -21.50
C ARG A 233 -11.14 -26.25 -22.53
N PRO A 234 -12.39 -25.90 -22.88
CA PRO A 234 -12.65 -24.72 -23.69
C PRO A 234 -12.20 -23.46 -22.94
N PHE A 235 -11.73 -22.47 -23.68
CA PHE A 235 -11.51 -21.14 -23.14
C PHE A 235 -12.86 -20.52 -22.77
N VAL A 236 -13.01 -20.14 -21.50
CA VAL A 236 -14.18 -19.44 -20.99
C VAL A 236 -13.81 -17.97 -20.85
N GLU A 237 -14.58 -17.09 -21.48
CA GLU A 237 -14.39 -15.65 -21.28
C GLU A 237 -14.69 -15.29 -19.82
N PRO A 238 -13.84 -14.47 -19.17
CA PRO A 238 -14.12 -14.00 -17.82
C PRO A 238 -15.50 -13.34 -17.78
N TYR A 239 -16.31 -13.71 -16.78
CA TYR A 239 -17.60 -13.07 -16.57
C TYR A 239 -17.36 -11.58 -16.28
N VAL A 240 -17.94 -10.71 -17.09
CA VAL A 240 -17.86 -9.25 -16.92
C VAL A 240 -19.23 -8.65 -17.14
N VAL A 241 -19.62 -7.76 -16.23
CA VAL A 241 -20.80 -6.91 -16.42
C VAL A 241 -20.34 -5.68 -17.19
N LYS A 242 -20.92 -5.45 -18.36
CA LYS A 242 -20.63 -4.30 -19.23
C LYS A 242 -21.82 -3.34 -19.19
N ARG A 243 -21.56 -2.05 -19.00
CA ARG A 243 -22.55 -1.00 -19.26
C ARG A 243 -22.35 -0.48 -20.68
N THR A 244 -23.35 -0.68 -21.52
CA THR A 244 -23.37 -0.22 -22.93
C THR A 244 -24.33 0.96 -23.14
N ASP A 245 -25.00 1.36 -22.07
CA ASP A 245 -26.04 2.37 -22.00
C ASP A 245 -25.52 3.75 -21.54
N LEU A 246 -24.20 3.89 -21.36
CA LEU A 246 -23.57 5.14 -20.93
C LEU A 246 -23.61 6.20 -22.04
N THR A 247 -23.98 7.42 -21.68
CA THR A 247 -24.07 8.58 -22.58
C THR A 247 -23.15 9.72 -22.14
N PRO A 248 -22.89 10.74 -22.99
CA PRO A 248 -22.11 11.92 -22.58
C PRO A 248 -22.65 12.63 -21.33
N GLU A 249 -23.95 12.55 -21.07
CA GLU A 249 -24.62 13.14 -19.91
C GLU A 249 -24.13 12.51 -18.59
N ASP A 250 -23.81 11.21 -18.57
CA ASP A 250 -23.27 10.50 -17.39
C ASP A 250 -21.89 11.01 -16.95
N PHE A 251 -21.23 11.80 -17.80
CA PHE A 251 -19.87 12.32 -17.59
C PHE A 251 -19.79 13.84 -17.58
N VAL A 252 -20.91 14.54 -17.42
CA VAL A 252 -20.97 16.02 -17.44
C VAL A 252 -20.07 16.69 -16.40
N GLN A 253 -19.82 16.02 -15.28
CA GLN A 253 -18.91 16.44 -14.22
C GLN A 253 -17.43 16.44 -14.63
N HIS A 254 -17.07 15.78 -15.75
CA HIS A 254 -15.71 15.70 -16.24
C HIS A 254 -15.48 16.72 -17.36
N ALA A 255 -14.54 17.64 -17.14
CA ALA A 255 -14.13 18.59 -18.16
C ALA A 255 -13.55 17.86 -19.38
N LYS A 256 -14.05 18.19 -20.58
CA LYS A 256 -13.51 17.67 -21.84
C LYS A 256 -12.12 18.26 -22.08
N LYS A 257 -11.11 17.38 -22.12
CA LYS A 257 -9.72 17.72 -22.44
C LYS A 257 -9.38 17.32 -23.88
N GLU A 258 -8.63 18.15 -24.59
CA GLU A 258 -8.19 17.87 -25.97
C GLU A 258 -7.06 16.83 -26.01
N ARG A 259 -7.01 16.02 -27.07
CA ARG A 259 -5.94 15.05 -27.31
C ARG A 259 -4.61 15.78 -27.50
N VAL A 260 -3.55 15.28 -26.89
CA VAL A 260 -2.21 15.74 -27.23
C VAL A 260 -1.86 15.24 -28.62
N THR A 261 -1.49 16.15 -29.51
CA THR A 261 -1.09 15.81 -30.88
C THR A 261 0.38 15.41 -30.91
N ILE A 262 0.65 14.19 -31.39
CA ILE A 262 2.02 13.74 -31.69
C ILE A 262 2.50 14.50 -32.93
N LYS A 263 3.66 15.15 -32.83
CA LYS A 263 4.26 15.85 -33.97
C LYS A 263 4.99 14.84 -34.87
N ALA A 264 4.52 14.70 -36.10
CA ALA A 264 5.25 14.00 -37.15
C ALA A 264 6.32 14.92 -37.75
N GLN A 265 7.39 14.33 -38.30
CA GLN A 265 8.35 15.06 -39.12
C GLN A 265 7.68 15.60 -40.39
N GLU A 266 8.18 16.72 -40.90
CA GLU A 266 7.73 17.31 -42.16
C GLU A 266 7.84 16.30 -43.33
N PRO A 267 6.88 16.29 -44.27
CA PRO A 267 6.87 15.37 -45.41
C PRO A 267 8.19 15.35 -46.18
N SER A 268 8.81 16.52 -46.36
CA SER A 268 10.10 16.67 -47.06
C SER A 268 11.31 16.02 -46.35
N THR A 269 11.16 15.62 -45.09
CA THR A 269 12.19 14.95 -44.29
C THR A 269 11.89 13.45 -44.15
N ARG A 270 10.64 13.07 -43.86
CA ARG A 270 10.24 11.67 -43.67
C ARG A 270 10.36 10.79 -44.93
N VAL A 271 10.51 11.39 -46.11
CA VAL A 271 10.78 10.67 -47.38
C VAL A 271 12.27 10.41 -47.64
N LYS A 272 13.20 10.86 -46.78
CA LYS A 272 14.64 10.78 -47.05
C LYS A 272 15.34 9.60 -46.38
N ASP A 273 14.78 9.08 -45.30
CA ASP A 273 15.35 7.99 -44.51
C ASP A 273 14.28 7.24 -43.72
N PHE A 274 14.71 6.28 -42.90
CA PHE A 274 13.86 5.42 -42.08
C PHE A 274 13.94 5.76 -40.58
N ARG A 275 14.37 6.97 -40.21
CA ARG A 275 14.34 7.40 -38.80
C ARG A 275 12.90 7.56 -38.34
N GLU A 276 12.72 7.52 -37.02
CA GLU A 276 11.41 7.64 -36.37
C GLU A 276 10.69 8.92 -36.81
N ILE A 277 9.50 8.76 -37.40
CA ILE A 277 8.73 9.86 -38.01
C ILE A 277 7.90 10.60 -36.97
N GLU A 278 7.33 9.87 -36.02
CA GLU A 278 6.54 10.39 -34.91
C GLU A 278 7.40 10.46 -33.65
N ALA A 279 7.51 11.64 -33.03
CA ALA A 279 8.24 11.73 -31.77
C ALA A 279 7.44 11.08 -30.62
N ALA A 280 8.13 10.41 -29.69
CA ALA A 280 7.52 10.04 -28.41
C ALA A 280 6.99 11.27 -27.67
N LEU A 281 5.89 11.11 -26.94
CA LEU A 281 5.40 12.15 -26.05
C LEU A 281 6.47 12.48 -25.00
N SER A 282 6.64 13.77 -24.68
CA SER A 282 7.37 14.15 -23.47
C SER A 282 6.65 13.58 -22.23
N GLU A 283 7.36 13.41 -21.12
CA GLU A 283 6.74 12.93 -19.89
C GLU A 283 5.54 13.78 -19.47
N GLU A 284 5.65 15.10 -19.60
CA GLU A 284 4.56 16.04 -19.31
C GLU A 284 3.35 15.84 -20.23
N ALA A 285 3.60 15.68 -21.54
CA ALA A 285 2.55 15.42 -22.52
C ALA A 285 1.87 14.06 -22.28
N ALA A 286 2.64 13.04 -21.90
CA ALA A 286 2.11 11.72 -21.55
C ALA A 286 1.24 11.78 -20.30
N ARG A 287 1.65 12.54 -19.26
CA ARG A 287 0.83 12.79 -18.06
C ARG A 287 -0.46 13.53 -18.41
N GLN A 288 -0.38 14.58 -19.21
CA GLN A 288 -1.55 15.33 -19.69
C GLN A 288 -2.53 14.44 -20.48
N GLU A 289 -2.02 13.57 -21.35
CA GLU A 289 -2.85 12.62 -22.10
C GLU A 289 -3.49 11.57 -21.17
N ALA A 290 -2.73 11.02 -20.22
CA ALA A 290 -3.24 10.08 -19.21
C ALA A 290 -4.30 10.71 -18.30
N GLU A 291 -4.20 12.00 -18.01
CA GLU A 291 -5.21 12.76 -17.28
C GLU A 291 -6.57 12.84 -18.00
N ARG A 292 -6.65 12.52 -19.30
CA ARG A 292 -7.93 12.50 -20.04
C ARG A 292 -8.76 11.25 -19.80
N CYS A 293 -8.18 10.15 -19.31
CA CYS A 293 -8.95 8.96 -18.94
C CYS A 293 -10.02 9.30 -17.89
N LEU A 294 -11.23 8.74 -17.95
CA LEU A 294 -12.27 9.08 -16.96
C LEU A 294 -12.08 8.26 -15.68
N ALA A 295 -12.30 6.95 -15.74
CA ALA A 295 -11.92 5.96 -14.73
C ALA A 295 -12.13 4.56 -15.31
N CYS A 296 -11.57 3.53 -14.69
CA CYS A 296 -11.91 2.14 -15.00
C CYS A 296 -13.04 1.68 -14.06
N GLY A 297 -13.93 0.80 -14.54
CA GLY A 297 -15.22 0.44 -13.92
C GLY A 297 -15.19 -0.10 -12.47
N CYS A 298 -15.60 -1.35 -12.25
CA CYS A 298 -15.68 -1.89 -10.90
C CYS A 298 -14.28 -2.07 -10.28
N GLN A 299 -13.99 -1.37 -9.18
CA GLN A 299 -12.68 -1.42 -8.48
C GLN A 299 -12.36 -2.83 -7.96
N ASP A 300 -13.39 -3.59 -7.59
CA ASP A 300 -13.27 -4.91 -6.98
C ASP A 300 -13.13 -6.05 -8.01
N TYR A 301 -12.89 -5.73 -9.28
CA TYR A 301 -12.84 -6.72 -10.37
C TYR A 301 -11.99 -7.95 -10.02
N PHE A 302 -10.79 -7.77 -9.46
CA PHE A 302 -9.88 -8.87 -9.15
C PHE A 302 -10.30 -9.71 -7.93
N GLU A 303 -11.17 -9.19 -7.07
CA GLU A 303 -11.51 -9.81 -5.76
C GLU A 303 -13.01 -10.13 -5.61
N CYS A 304 -13.84 -9.70 -6.56
CA CYS A 304 -15.28 -9.89 -6.54
C CYS A 304 -15.67 -11.37 -6.63
N LYS A 305 -16.10 -11.93 -5.51
CA LYS A 305 -16.52 -13.33 -5.39
C LYS A 305 -17.76 -13.64 -6.23
N LEU A 306 -18.68 -12.68 -6.36
CA LEU A 306 -19.85 -12.84 -7.23
C LEU A 306 -19.46 -13.06 -8.69
N ARG A 307 -18.46 -12.32 -9.19
CA ARG A 307 -17.95 -12.47 -10.55
C ARG A 307 -17.29 -13.83 -10.75
N VAL A 308 -16.47 -14.25 -9.80
CA VAL A 308 -15.79 -15.55 -9.82
C VAL A 308 -16.82 -16.69 -9.86
N TYR A 309 -17.79 -16.67 -8.94
CA TYR A 309 -18.83 -17.70 -8.90
C TYR A 309 -19.79 -17.64 -10.09
N ALA A 310 -20.12 -16.46 -10.61
CA ALA A 310 -20.91 -16.33 -11.83
C ALA A 310 -20.22 -16.99 -13.03
N ALA A 311 -18.90 -16.81 -13.16
CA ALA A 311 -18.10 -17.50 -14.18
C ALA A 311 -18.06 -19.01 -13.94
N GLU A 312 -17.80 -19.44 -12.71
CA GLU A 312 -17.68 -20.86 -12.33
C GLU A 312 -18.98 -21.65 -12.56
N TYR A 313 -20.12 -21.08 -12.18
CA TYR A 313 -21.43 -21.74 -12.31
C TYR A 313 -22.15 -21.44 -13.63
N GLY A 314 -21.54 -20.69 -14.55
CA GLY A 314 -22.15 -20.33 -15.84
C GLY A 314 -23.44 -19.52 -15.68
N ALA A 315 -23.47 -18.59 -14.72
CA ALA A 315 -24.64 -17.76 -14.46
C ALA A 315 -24.97 -16.90 -15.69
N ASN A 316 -26.26 -16.80 -16.02
CA ASN A 316 -26.74 -15.94 -17.09
C ASN A 316 -27.74 -14.92 -16.51
N ALA A 317 -27.29 -13.68 -16.34
CA ALA A 317 -28.11 -12.60 -15.81
C ALA A 317 -29.31 -12.25 -16.72
N GLU A 318 -29.19 -12.44 -18.03
CA GLU A 318 -30.25 -12.11 -19.00
C GLU A 318 -31.46 -13.06 -18.90
N ARG A 319 -31.29 -14.22 -18.26
CA ARG A 319 -32.37 -15.21 -18.11
C ARG A 319 -33.54 -14.69 -17.26
N PHE A 320 -33.27 -13.80 -16.31
CA PHE A 320 -34.26 -13.27 -15.36
C PHE A 320 -34.25 -11.74 -15.35
N TYR A 321 -34.47 -11.14 -16.53
CA TYR A 321 -34.58 -9.69 -16.64
C TYR A 321 -35.90 -9.20 -16.03
N GLY A 322 -35.82 -8.18 -15.17
CA GLY A 322 -36.95 -7.59 -14.46
C GLY A 322 -36.64 -6.16 -14.04
N GLU A 323 -37.44 -5.62 -13.13
CA GLU A 323 -37.14 -4.32 -12.52
C GLU A 323 -35.79 -4.34 -11.80
N THR A 324 -35.06 -3.25 -11.88
CA THR A 324 -33.77 -3.03 -11.22
C THR A 324 -33.81 -1.73 -10.45
N HIS A 325 -33.08 -1.66 -9.33
CA HIS A 325 -32.86 -0.40 -8.66
C HIS A 325 -31.76 0.41 -9.36
N ASP A 326 -31.88 1.72 -9.24
CA ASP A 326 -30.83 2.68 -9.61
C ASP A 326 -30.67 3.66 -8.44
N TYR A 327 -29.64 3.43 -7.64
CA TYR A 327 -29.31 4.20 -6.45
C TYR A 327 -28.11 5.11 -6.71
N ASP A 328 -28.16 6.32 -6.16
CA ASP A 328 -27.01 7.21 -6.13
C ASP A 328 -25.85 6.61 -5.32
N LEU A 329 -24.62 6.90 -5.77
CA LEU A 329 -23.42 6.61 -5.01
C LEU A 329 -23.38 7.50 -3.76
N ALA A 330 -23.17 6.90 -2.60
CA ALA A 330 -23.07 7.64 -1.34
C ALA A 330 -21.59 7.93 -1.00
N GLU A 331 -21.33 9.16 -0.55
CA GLU A 331 -19.98 9.63 -0.25
C GLU A 331 -19.58 9.38 1.21
N HIS A 332 -18.34 8.96 1.41
CA HIS A 332 -17.64 8.91 2.68
C HIS A 332 -16.16 9.23 2.42
N PRO A 333 -15.41 9.89 3.34
CA PRO A 333 -14.04 10.31 3.06
C PRO A 333 -13.09 9.18 2.62
N PHE A 334 -13.29 7.99 3.20
CA PHE A 334 -12.48 6.80 2.92
C PHE A 334 -13.16 5.71 2.10
N LEU A 335 -14.49 5.78 1.93
CA LEU A 335 -15.27 4.65 1.44
C LEU A 335 -16.15 5.08 0.26
N ILE A 336 -16.34 4.17 -0.68
CA ILE A 336 -17.32 4.30 -1.76
C ILE A 336 -18.40 3.27 -1.48
N ARG A 337 -19.65 3.73 -1.41
CA ARG A 337 -20.80 2.84 -1.30
C ARG A 337 -21.62 2.90 -2.56
N ASP A 338 -21.74 1.74 -3.20
CA ASP A 338 -22.54 1.49 -4.39
C ASP A 338 -23.58 0.40 -4.11
N PRO A 339 -24.79 0.80 -3.64
CA PRO A 339 -25.85 -0.15 -3.33
C PRO A 339 -26.30 -0.97 -4.54
N ASN A 340 -26.06 -0.50 -5.77
CA ASN A 340 -26.42 -1.22 -7.00
C ASN A 340 -25.63 -2.52 -7.18
N LYS A 341 -24.48 -2.66 -6.49
CA LYS A 341 -23.67 -3.89 -6.47
C LYS A 341 -24.00 -4.80 -5.28
N CYS A 342 -24.90 -4.39 -4.38
CA CYS A 342 -25.16 -5.10 -3.14
C CYS A 342 -26.02 -6.34 -3.39
N ILE A 343 -25.63 -7.48 -2.80
CA ILE A 343 -26.40 -8.73 -2.84
C ILE A 343 -27.13 -9.01 -1.52
N LEU A 344 -27.25 -8.01 -0.64
CA LEU A 344 -27.93 -8.09 0.66
C LEU A 344 -27.47 -9.25 1.56
N CYS A 345 -26.20 -9.66 1.46
CA CYS A 345 -25.62 -10.72 2.31
C CYS A 345 -25.47 -10.32 3.79
N ALA A 346 -25.67 -9.04 4.10
CA ALA A 346 -25.58 -8.44 5.44
C ALA A 346 -24.22 -8.60 6.17
N GLN A 347 -23.16 -9.03 5.49
CA GLN A 347 -21.83 -9.18 6.10
C GLN A 347 -21.29 -7.86 6.66
N CYS A 348 -21.54 -6.74 5.97
CA CYS A 348 -21.15 -5.40 6.41
C CYS A 348 -21.90 -4.95 7.68
N VAL A 349 -23.19 -5.32 7.82
CA VAL A 349 -24.00 -5.06 9.01
C VAL A 349 -23.46 -5.88 10.17
N ARG A 350 -23.30 -7.19 9.96
CA ARG A 350 -22.81 -8.12 10.98
C ARG A 350 -21.42 -7.77 11.50
N VAL A 351 -20.47 -7.40 10.63
CA VAL A 351 -19.12 -7.02 11.12
C VAL A 351 -19.14 -5.67 11.86
N CYS A 352 -20.03 -4.75 11.48
CA CYS A 352 -20.17 -3.46 12.16
C CYS A 352 -20.81 -3.61 13.55
N ASP A 353 -21.76 -4.53 13.68
CA ASP A 353 -22.47 -4.82 14.93
C ASP A 353 -21.72 -5.86 15.80
N GLU A 354 -21.59 -7.10 15.32
CA GLU A 354 -21.07 -8.24 16.09
C GLU A 354 -19.56 -8.12 16.43
N VAL A 355 -18.76 -7.48 15.56
CA VAL A 355 -17.29 -7.40 15.74
C VAL A 355 -16.85 -6.05 16.28
N ARG A 356 -17.36 -4.96 15.69
CA ARG A 356 -17.00 -3.60 16.11
C ARG A 356 -17.86 -3.05 17.25
N GLY A 357 -19.11 -3.50 17.40
CA GLY A 357 -20.03 -2.97 18.40
C GLY A 357 -20.47 -1.54 18.12
N ILE A 358 -20.66 -1.19 16.83
CA ILE A 358 -21.02 0.16 16.39
C ILE A 358 -22.43 0.22 15.82
N GLY A 359 -22.84 -0.79 15.04
CA GLY A 359 -24.18 -0.82 14.45
C GLY A 359 -24.48 0.32 13.44
N ALA A 360 -23.46 0.97 12.87
CA ALA A 360 -23.63 2.11 11.95
C ALA A 360 -24.36 1.76 10.65
N LEU A 361 -24.40 0.48 10.26
CA LEU A 361 -25.08 0.00 9.05
C LEU A 361 -26.21 -0.97 9.43
N GLY A 362 -27.36 -0.83 8.75
CA GLY A 362 -28.52 -1.71 8.93
C GLY A 362 -29.20 -2.08 7.62
N LEU A 363 -30.06 -3.10 7.69
CA LEU A 363 -31.01 -3.45 6.63
C LEU A 363 -32.27 -2.58 6.78
N VAL A 364 -32.54 -1.76 5.78
CA VAL A 364 -33.71 -0.87 5.74
C VAL A 364 -34.70 -1.37 4.67
N HIS A 365 -36.00 -1.15 4.91
CA HIS A 365 -37.11 -1.65 4.11
C HIS A 365 -37.24 -3.19 4.12
N ARG A 366 -37.97 -3.76 3.16
CA ARG A 366 -38.29 -5.21 3.10
C ARG A 366 -38.50 -5.68 1.67
N GLY A 367 -38.11 -6.92 1.39
CA GLY A 367 -38.38 -7.57 0.11
C GLY A 367 -37.46 -7.03 -0.98
N PHE A 368 -38.04 -6.67 -2.13
CA PHE A 368 -37.28 -6.10 -3.25
C PHE A 368 -36.62 -4.78 -2.82
N ASP A 369 -37.35 -3.87 -2.18
CA ASP A 369 -36.85 -2.55 -1.77
C ASP A 369 -35.80 -2.56 -0.63
N ALA A 370 -35.39 -3.75 -0.14
CA ALA A 370 -34.42 -3.87 0.93
C ALA A 370 -33.05 -3.31 0.51
N VAL A 371 -32.46 -2.48 1.36
CA VAL A 371 -31.18 -1.81 1.07
C VAL A 371 -30.34 -1.68 2.35
N ILE A 372 -29.02 -1.78 2.21
CA ILE A 372 -28.10 -1.49 3.31
C ILE A 372 -27.90 0.03 3.39
N LYS A 373 -28.33 0.63 4.51
CA LYS A 373 -28.26 2.06 4.77
C LYS A 373 -27.65 2.36 6.15
N PRO A 374 -27.13 3.58 6.37
CA PRO A 374 -26.63 3.96 7.68
C PRO A 374 -27.80 4.14 8.65
N ALA A 375 -27.50 4.06 9.94
CA ALA A 375 -28.51 4.30 10.98
C ALA A 375 -29.21 5.66 10.78
N PHE A 376 -30.53 5.67 10.97
CA PHE A 376 -31.39 6.86 10.83
C PHE A 376 -31.35 7.56 9.47
N ASP A 377 -30.89 6.89 8.42
CA ASP A 377 -30.70 7.44 7.06
C ASP A 377 -29.76 8.67 7.02
N LEU A 378 -28.87 8.79 8.03
CA LEU A 378 -27.84 9.81 8.07
C LEU A 378 -26.72 9.50 7.06
N PRO A 379 -25.90 10.49 6.67
CA PRO A 379 -24.62 10.22 6.01
C PRO A 379 -23.80 9.22 6.84
N LEU A 380 -23.06 8.31 6.18
CA LEU A 380 -22.31 7.27 6.89
C LEU A 380 -21.34 7.86 7.92
N ALA A 381 -20.69 8.98 7.58
CA ALA A 381 -19.79 9.72 8.48
C ALA A 381 -20.49 10.28 9.73
N GLU A 382 -21.81 10.45 9.70
CA GLU A 382 -22.63 10.98 10.80
C GLU A 382 -23.40 9.89 11.56
N SER A 383 -23.35 8.64 11.09
CA SER A 383 -24.10 7.50 11.65
C SER A 383 -23.41 6.76 12.81
N GLY A 384 -22.31 7.31 13.34
CA GLY A 384 -21.46 6.65 14.34
C GLY A 384 -20.36 5.77 13.73
N CYS A 385 -20.21 5.75 12.40
CA CYS A 385 -19.12 5.02 11.73
C CYS A 385 -17.74 5.55 12.15
N ASP A 386 -16.88 4.68 12.68
CA ASP A 386 -15.51 4.99 13.08
C ASP A 386 -14.49 4.89 11.93
N ALA A 387 -14.97 4.64 10.71
CA ALA A 387 -14.16 4.39 9.52
C ALA A 387 -13.12 3.27 9.71
N CYS A 388 -13.41 2.19 10.44
CA CYS A 388 -12.49 1.05 10.56
C CYS A 388 -12.25 0.26 9.25
N GLY A 389 -13.13 0.41 8.26
CA GLY A 389 -13.01 -0.25 6.95
C GLY A 389 -13.31 -1.76 6.95
N GLN A 390 -13.80 -2.32 8.07
CA GLN A 390 -14.14 -3.75 8.15
C GLN A 390 -15.27 -4.13 7.19
N CYS A 391 -16.23 -3.24 6.98
CA CYS A 391 -17.34 -3.44 6.07
C CYS A 391 -16.89 -3.60 4.60
N VAL A 392 -15.79 -2.93 4.20
CA VAL A 392 -15.14 -3.10 2.90
C VAL A 392 -14.41 -4.44 2.86
N ALA A 393 -13.66 -4.79 3.92
CA ALA A 393 -12.88 -6.03 3.97
C ALA A 393 -13.74 -7.30 3.80
N VAL A 394 -15.00 -7.27 4.25
CA VAL A 394 -15.92 -8.40 4.13
C VAL A 394 -16.83 -8.34 2.90
N CYS A 395 -16.87 -7.22 2.17
CA CYS A 395 -17.80 -7.06 1.04
C CYS A 395 -17.41 -7.99 -0.12
N PRO A 396 -18.29 -8.89 -0.60
CA PRO A 396 -17.93 -9.85 -1.64
C PRO A 396 -18.09 -9.32 -3.08
N THR A 397 -18.64 -8.11 -3.26
CA THR A 397 -19.07 -7.58 -4.56
C THR A 397 -18.51 -6.20 -4.90
N GLY A 398 -17.80 -5.54 -4.00
CA GLY A 398 -17.37 -4.15 -4.16
C GLY A 398 -18.51 -3.14 -4.03
N ALA A 399 -19.64 -3.53 -3.44
CA ALA A 399 -20.70 -2.60 -3.03
C ALA A 399 -20.22 -1.63 -1.96
N LEU A 400 -19.26 -2.07 -1.15
CA LEU A 400 -18.46 -1.21 -0.29
C LEU A 400 -17.01 -1.38 -0.72
N ALA A 401 -16.41 -0.31 -1.20
CA ALA A 401 -15.03 -0.26 -1.66
C ALA A 401 -14.25 0.84 -0.93
N GLU A 402 -12.93 0.70 -0.91
CA GLU A 402 -12.04 1.73 -0.40
C GLU A 402 -11.84 2.82 -1.43
N LYS A 403 -11.97 4.08 -1.01
CA LYS A 403 -11.58 5.23 -1.82
C LYS A 403 -10.06 5.39 -1.74
N ALA A 404 -9.36 4.70 -2.65
CA ALA A 404 -7.91 4.79 -2.71
C ALA A 404 -7.49 6.26 -2.97
N PRO A 405 -6.39 6.77 -2.38
CA PRO A 405 -5.92 8.14 -2.56
C PRO A 405 -5.25 8.36 -3.93
N LEU A 406 -5.87 7.84 -4.97
CA LEU A 406 -5.44 7.92 -6.36
C LEU A 406 -6.26 9.00 -7.07
N ILE A 407 -5.63 9.71 -8.00
CA ILE A 407 -6.30 10.69 -8.87
C ILE A 407 -7.49 10.04 -9.60
N LYS A 408 -7.35 8.77 -9.98
CA LYS A 408 -8.41 7.98 -10.61
C LYS A 408 -8.54 6.64 -9.94
N GLN A 409 -9.79 6.29 -9.66
CA GLN A 409 -10.13 4.97 -9.17
C GLN A 409 -10.10 3.95 -10.32
N GLY A 410 -9.77 2.70 -10.01
CA GLY A 410 -9.77 1.62 -10.98
C GLY A 410 -9.49 0.26 -10.34
N PRO A 411 -9.78 -0.84 -11.06
CA PRO A 411 -9.35 -2.16 -10.66
C PRO A 411 -7.87 -2.33 -10.97
N TRP A 412 -7.09 -2.54 -9.93
CA TRP A 412 -5.67 -2.80 -10.04
C TRP A 412 -5.38 -4.19 -9.49
N GLU A 413 -4.57 -4.96 -10.20
CA GLU A 413 -4.00 -6.18 -9.65
C GLU A 413 -2.83 -5.76 -8.76
N LEU A 414 -3.00 -5.93 -7.45
CA LEU A 414 -2.08 -5.46 -6.42
C LEU A 414 -1.20 -6.61 -5.91
N THR A 415 0.01 -6.27 -5.48
CA THR A 415 0.90 -7.21 -4.79
C THR A 415 0.79 -6.99 -3.29
N ALA A 416 0.35 -8.01 -2.55
CA ALA A 416 0.23 -7.95 -1.10
C ALA A 416 1.55 -8.37 -0.43
N THR A 417 2.10 -7.50 0.43
CA THR A 417 3.27 -7.80 1.27
C THR A 417 2.87 -7.74 2.75
N PRO A 418 2.89 -8.86 3.50
CA PRO A 418 2.57 -8.85 4.93
C PRO A 418 3.65 -8.09 5.72
N SER A 419 3.22 -7.20 6.61
CA SER A 419 4.04 -6.33 7.47
C SER A 419 3.27 -6.04 8.78
N THR A 420 3.78 -5.11 9.60
CA THR A 420 3.16 -4.75 10.89
C THR A 420 2.83 -3.26 10.96
N CYS A 421 1.65 -2.92 11.46
CA CYS A 421 1.27 -1.53 11.70
C CYS A 421 2.01 -0.94 12.91
N THR A 422 2.64 0.22 12.75
CA THR A 422 3.43 0.91 13.79
C THR A 422 2.71 2.10 14.43
N LEU A 423 1.46 2.39 14.03
CA LEU A 423 0.75 3.63 14.41
C LEU A 423 0.23 3.65 15.86
N CYS A 424 0.08 2.49 16.49
CA CYS A 424 -0.18 2.33 17.93
C CYS A 424 0.59 1.13 18.48
N GLY A 425 0.63 0.95 19.81
CA GLY A 425 1.41 -0.13 20.45
C GLY A 425 0.90 -1.56 20.27
N LEU A 426 -0.23 -1.78 19.61
CA LEU A 426 -0.81 -3.14 19.46
C LEU A 426 -0.10 -3.98 18.39
N GLY A 427 0.48 -3.34 17.36
CA GLY A 427 1.18 -4.04 16.28
C GLY A 427 0.30 -5.01 15.47
N CYS A 428 -0.86 -4.55 14.99
CA CYS A 428 -1.71 -5.37 14.11
C CYS A 428 -0.96 -5.75 12.81
N GLU A 429 -1.07 -7.00 12.36
CA GLU A 429 -0.51 -7.40 11.08
C GLU A 429 -1.35 -6.86 9.92
N VAL A 430 -0.66 -6.42 8.88
CA VAL A 430 -1.26 -5.77 7.72
C VAL A 430 -0.64 -6.28 6.43
N ASN A 431 -1.43 -6.35 5.37
CA ASN A 431 -0.93 -6.48 4.01
C ASN A 431 -0.79 -5.07 3.41
N LEU A 432 0.43 -4.71 3.05
CA LEU A 432 0.71 -3.52 2.26
C LEU A 432 0.53 -3.88 0.79
N GLU A 433 -0.50 -3.31 0.15
CA GLU A 433 -0.86 -3.66 -1.23
C GLU A 433 -0.35 -2.60 -2.21
N THR A 434 0.58 -3.01 -3.08
CA THR A 434 1.30 -2.11 -3.97
C THR A 434 1.05 -2.37 -5.44
N ARG A 435 1.25 -1.34 -6.25
CA ARG A 435 1.32 -1.41 -7.72
C ARG A 435 2.54 -0.62 -8.18
N GLY A 436 3.60 -1.31 -8.60
CA GLY A 436 4.86 -0.64 -8.93
C GLY A 436 5.50 -0.03 -7.69
N ASP A 437 5.70 1.28 -7.71
CA ASP A 437 6.27 2.10 -6.63
C ASP A 437 5.18 2.78 -5.77
N LEU A 438 3.91 2.46 -5.98
CA LEU A 438 2.79 3.06 -5.27
C LEU A 438 2.17 2.11 -4.25
N LEU A 439 2.07 2.55 -2.99
CA LEU A 439 1.22 1.92 -1.99
C LEU A 439 -0.23 2.36 -2.24
N VAL A 440 -1.10 1.41 -2.57
CA VAL A 440 -2.49 1.69 -2.97
C VAL A 440 -3.43 1.63 -1.78
N ARG A 441 -3.30 0.59 -0.94
CA ARG A 441 -4.12 0.40 0.26
C ARG A 441 -3.44 -0.52 1.27
N THR A 442 -4.02 -0.58 2.46
CA THR A 442 -3.63 -1.55 3.51
C THR A 442 -4.81 -2.45 3.82
N THR A 443 -4.63 -3.78 3.79
CA THR A 443 -5.68 -4.75 4.11
C THR A 443 -5.30 -5.60 5.32
N PRO A 444 -6.27 -6.16 6.06
CA PRO A 444 -5.96 -7.05 7.18
C PRO A 444 -5.31 -8.35 6.72
N VAL A 445 -4.45 -8.91 7.56
CA VAL A 445 -4.05 -10.32 7.46
C VAL A 445 -5.11 -11.16 8.21
N PRO A 446 -5.83 -12.09 7.54
CA PRO A 446 -6.86 -12.88 8.21
C PRO A 446 -6.32 -13.68 9.40
N ALA A 447 -7.08 -13.72 10.49
CA ALA A 447 -6.75 -14.45 11.72
C ALA A 447 -5.42 -14.06 12.40
N SER A 448 -4.89 -12.87 12.10
CA SER A 448 -3.63 -12.40 12.69
C SER A 448 -3.82 -11.75 14.06
N PRO A 449 -2.87 -11.91 15.00
CA PRO A 449 -2.90 -11.21 16.28
C PRO A 449 -2.69 -9.69 16.13
N PRO A 450 -3.07 -8.88 17.14
CA PRO A 450 -3.82 -9.29 18.32
C PRO A 450 -5.34 -9.35 18.09
N THR A 451 -5.84 -8.77 16.99
CA THR A 451 -7.26 -8.48 16.76
C THR A 451 -7.97 -9.46 15.82
N ASP A 452 -7.40 -10.64 15.56
CA ASP A 452 -8.00 -11.67 14.69
C ASP A 452 -8.23 -11.17 13.25
N GLY A 453 -7.28 -10.36 12.75
CA GLY A 453 -7.37 -9.72 11.44
C GLY A 453 -8.30 -8.50 11.35
N ASN A 454 -8.63 -7.85 12.48
CA ASN A 454 -9.40 -6.60 12.46
C ASN A 454 -8.48 -5.37 12.61
N LEU A 455 -8.58 -4.44 11.66
CA LEU A 455 -7.87 -3.16 11.66
C LEU A 455 -8.78 -2.02 12.11
N CYS A 456 -8.15 -1.01 12.71
CA CYS A 456 -8.75 0.30 12.94
C CYS A 456 -8.55 1.24 11.74
N VAL A 457 -9.16 2.42 11.79
CA VAL A 457 -9.00 3.49 10.78
C VAL A 457 -7.53 3.85 10.53
N GLN A 458 -6.70 3.89 11.59
CA GLN A 458 -5.28 4.18 11.47
C GLN A 458 -4.54 3.07 10.70
N GLY A 459 -4.73 1.81 11.09
CA GLY A 459 -4.10 0.68 10.42
C GLY A 459 -4.58 0.50 8.97
N ARG A 460 -5.85 0.80 8.69
CA ARG A 460 -6.45 0.67 7.36
C ARG A 460 -6.01 1.79 6.40
N PHE A 461 -6.01 3.05 6.85
CA PHE A 461 -5.81 4.20 5.96
C PHE A 461 -4.58 5.06 6.28
N GLY A 462 -4.10 5.07 7.53
CA GLY A 462 -3.06 6.00 7.99
C GLY A 462 -1.66 5.74 7.43
N LEU A 463 -1.36 4.50 7.01
CA LEU A 463 -0.08 4.20 6.33
C LEU A 463 -0.05 4.68 4.88
N VAL A 464 -1.22 4.79 4.25
CA VAL A 464 -1.38 5.17 2.84
C VAL A 464 -1.61 6.68 2.71
N GLN A 465 -2.51 7.23 3.53
CA GLN A 465 -2.90 8.63 3.48
C GLN A 465 -2.06 9.48 4.44
N ARG A 466 -0.90 9.92 3.95
CA ARG A 466 0.07 10.71 4.71
C ARG A 466 0.19 12.13 4.14
N PRO A 467 -0.33 13.17 4.83
CA PRO A 467 -0.58 14.48 4.24
C PRO A 467 0.67 15.29 3.89
N ASN A 468 1.74 15.17 4.67
CA ASN A 468 2.98 15.92 4.44
C ASN A 468 3.70 15.44 3.16
N LYS A 469 4.64 16.20 2.59
CA LYS A 469 5.42 15.73 1.41
C LYS A 469 6.58 14.82 1.83
N PRO A 470 6.92 13.77 1.05
CA PRO A 470 8.08 12.93 1.32
C PRO A 470 9.39 13.71 1.10
N ILE A 471 10.42 13.36 1.88
CA ILE A 471 11.77 13.90 1.74
C ILE A 471 12.61 12.87 0.98
N THR A 472 13.04 13.22 -0.23
CA THR A 472 13.79 12.31 -1.12
C THR A 472 15.28 12.62 -1.20
N LYS A 473 15.75 13.72 -0.59
CA LYS A 473 17.14 14.17 -0.56
C LYS A 473 17.46 14.79 0.79
N PRO A 474 18.72 14.70 1.27
CA PRO A 474 19.09 15.38 2.50
C PRO A 474 19.07 16.90 2.33
N LEU A 475 18.82 17.60 3.43
CA LEU A 475 18.72 19.05 3.45
C LEU A 475 19.76 19.65 4.39
N LEU A 476 20.35 20.77 3.98
CA LEU A 476 21.20 21.61 4.80
C LEU A 476 20.58 23.01 4.88
N ALA A 477 20.22 23.45 6.08
CA ALA A 477 19.50 24.69 6.35
C ALA A 477 18.28 24.88 5.42
N GLY A 478 17.47 23.83 5.29
CA GLY A 478 16.25 23.82 4.48
C GLY A 478 16.44 23.69 2.97
N LYS A 479 17.68 23.59 2.46
CA LYS A 479 17.97 23.45 1.02
C LYS A 479 18.46 22.04 0.68
N PRO A 480 18.05 21.44 -0.45
CA PRO A 480 18.59 20.16 -0.91
C PRO A 480 20.13 20.19 -1.02
N ALA A 481 20.78 19.15 -0.50
CA ALA A 481 22.23 18.98 -0.48
C ALA A 481 22.64 17.56 -0.89
N THR A 482 23.94 17.32 -1.11
CA THR A 482 24.49 15.97 -1.27
C THR A 482 24.74 15.33 0.10
N TYR A 483 24.84 14.00 0.14
CA TYR A 483 25.21 13.31 1.38
C TYR A 483 26.62 13.71 1.83
N GLU A 484 27.57 13.86 0.90
CA GLU A 484 28.94 14.27 1.16
C GLU A 484 28.99 15.63 1.87
N ASP A 485 28.24 16.62 1.38
CA ASP A 485 28.17 17.95 1.98
C ASP A 485 27.59 17.91 3.41
N VAL A 486 26.54 17.10 3.60
CA VAL A 486 25.86 16.94 4.89
C VAL A 486 26.79 16.26 5.90
N TRP A 487 27.49 15.20 5.50
CA TRP A 487 28.45 14.51 6.36
C TRP A 487 29.64 15.39 6.71
N ALA A 488 30.18 16.16 5.76
CA ALA A 488 31.25 17.12 6.02
C ALA A 488 30.82 18.21 7.01
N TYR A 489 29.59 18.72 6.87
CA TYR A 489 29.02 19.68 7.82
C TYR A 489 28.86 19.07 9.21
N LEU A 490 28.29 17.86 9.32
CA LEU A 490 28.08 17.18 10.60
C LEU A 490 29.39 16.87 11.32
N ALA A 491 30.41 16.39 10.61
CA ALA A 491 31.74 16.15 11.18
C ALA A 491 32.29 17.43 11.85
N LYS A 492 32.19 18.56 11.15
CA LYS A 492 32.66 19.86 11.66
C LYS A 492 31.80 20.36 12.83
N ALA A 493 30.48 20.28 12.72
CA ALA A 493 29.56 20.76 13.74
C ALA A 493 29.71 19.99 15.06
N VAL A 494 29.84 18.66 14.98
CA VAL A 494 30.00 17.81 16.18
C VAL A 494 31.37 17.96 16.82
N LEU A 495 32.45 18.16 16.04
CA LEU A 495 33.76 18.50 16.63
C LEU A 495 33.71 19.80 17.45
N ALA A 496 32.92 20.77 17.02
CA ALA A 496 32.72 22.02 17.77
C ALA A 496 31.87 21.83 19.05
N ILE A 497 31.06 20.78 19.12
CA ILE A 497 30.24 20.43 20.30
C ILE A 497 31.05 19.60 21.29
N LYS A 498 31.75 18.55 20.81
CA LYS A 498 32.60 17.67 21.63
C LYS A 498 33.69 18.42 22.40
N SER A 499 34.13 19.57 21.90
CA SER A 499 35.15 20.39 22.54
C SER A 499 34.64 21.28 23.68
N ASN A 500 33.32 21.46 23.84
CA ASN A 500 32.76 22.53 24.66
C ASN A 500 31.44 22.26 25.40
N ASP A 501 30.80 21.08 25.35
CA ASP A 501 29.45 20.95 25.91
C ASP A 501 29.06 19.55 26.42
N ASN A 502 28.43 19.50 27.61
CA ASN A 502 27.68 18.34 28.13
C ASN A 502 26.21 18.33 27.64
N GLY A 503 25.80 19.31 26.81
CA GLY A 503 24.41 19.54 26.40
C GLY A 503 23.95 18.85 25.10
N THR A 504 24.27 17.56 24.89
CA THR A 504 23.79 16.79 23.72
C THR A 504 22.74 15.75 24.09
N ALA A 505 21.66 15.66 23.31
CA ALA A 505 20.57 14.71 23.53
C ALA A 505 20.12 14.00 22.23
N PHE A 506 19.52 12.81 22.39
CA PHE A 506 18.83 12.06 21.34
C PHE A 506 17.36 11.94 21.70
N LEU A 507 16.51 12.28 20.75
CA LEU A 507 15.07 12.12 20.83
C LEU A 507 14.63 11.11 19.75
N LEU A 508 14.16 9.95 20.19
CA LEU A 508 13.86 8.81 19.33
C LEU A 508 12.35 8.57 19.27
N SER A 509 11.85 8.44 18.04
CA SER A 509 10.48 8.04 17.83
C SER A 509 10.27 6.56 18.17
N PRO A 510 9.21 6.19 18.91
CA PRO A 510 8.88 4.79 19.12
C PRO A 510 8.15 4.15 17.92
N THR A 511 8.30 4.72 16.72
CA THR A 511 7.90 4.10 15.45
C THR A 511 9.08 3.56 14.65
N ILE A 512 10.33 3.86 15.07
CA ILE A 512 11.54 3.36 14.42
C ILE A 512 11.78 1.90 14.76
N THR A 513 12.62 1.23 13.98
CA THR A 513 12.98 -0.17 14.20
C THR A 513 13.82 -0.37 15.45
N ASN A 514 13.84 -1.60 15.96
CA ASN A 514 14.73 -2.03 17.04
C ASN A 514 16.20 -1.80 16.66
N GLU A 515 16.56 -2.08 15.40
CA GLU A 515 17.91 -1.91 14.87
C GLU A 515 18.32 -0.43 14.92
N GLU A 516 17.44 0.48 14.52
CA GLU A 516 17.68 1.93 14.59
C GLU A 516 17.74 2.44 16.03
N ALA A 517 16.81 2.03 16.88
CA ALA A 517 16.77 2.43 18.29
C ALA A 517 18.05 1.99 19.02
N TYR A 518 18.51 0.76 18.78
CA TYR A 518 19.75 0.21 19.32
C TYR A 518 20.97 1.04 18.89
N LEU A 519 21.14 1.24 17.58
CA LEU A 519 22.28 1.98 17.04
C LEU A 519 22.30 3.44 17.50
N ALA A 520 21.15 4.10 17.56
CA ALA A 520 21.07 5.48 18.04
C ALA A 520 21.45 5.57 19.53
N ALA A 521 20.95 4.64 20.34
CA ALA A 521 21.27 4.58 21.77
C ALA A 521 22.75 4.24 22.03
N LYS A 522 23.34 3.34 21.23
CA LYS A 522 24.78 3.02 21.26
C LYS A 522 25.60 4.25 20.86
N LEU A 523 25.28 4.87 19.74
CA LEU A 523 25.97 6.07 19.22
C LEU A 523 25.99 7.23 20.22
N ALA A 524 24.85 7.51 20.84
CA ALA A 524 24.72 8.57 21.85
C ALA A 524 25.67 8.34 23.03
N ARG A 525 25.76 7.11 23.53
CA ARG A 525 26.57 6.77 24.70
C ARG A 525 28.04 6.62 24.40
N THR A 526 28.41 5.93 23.32
CA THR A 526 29.82 5.60 23.03
C THR A 526 30.55 6.75 22.36
N THR A 527 29.87 7.50 21.49
CA THR A 527 30.53 8.48 20.61
C THR A 527 30.30 9.90 21.06
N LEU A 528 29.13 10.19 21.63
CA LEU A 528 28.75 11.53 22.12
C LEU A 528 28.70 11.63 23.64
N ASN A 529 28.98 10.53 24.35
CA ASN A 529 29.10 10.45 25.80
C ASN A 529 27.89 11.05 26.55
N THR A 530 26.68 10.82 26.03
CA THR A 530 25.43 11.25 26.67
C THR A 530 24.55 10.04 26.96
N ASN A 531 23.97 10.01 28.18
CA ASN A 531 22.89 9.08 28.52
C ASN A 531 21.51 9.68 28.22
N THR A 532 21.42 10.92 27.75
CA THR A 532 20.14 11.57 27.40
C THR A 532 19.65 11.06 26.04
N VAL A 533 19.13 9.83 26.05
CA VAL A 533 18.44 9.16 24.95
C VAL A 533 17.02 8.90 25.43
N THR A 534 16.03 9.55 24.84
CA THR A 534 14.64 9.47 25.33
C THR A 534 13.64 9.57 24.20
N THR A 535 12.36 9.47 24.54
CA THR A 535 11.20 9.75 23.69
C THR A 535 10.25 10.68 24.44
N LEU A 536 9.41 11.44 23.75
CA LEU A 536 8.32 12.18 24.39
C LEU A 536 7.07 11.31 24.57
N GLY A 537 7.04 10.10 24.01
CA GLY A 537 5.86 9.24 23.95
C GLY A 537 5.61 8.30 25.13
N GLU A 538 6.48 8.23 26.15
CA GLU A 538 6.43 7.19 27.18
C GLU A 538 6.84 7.73 28.57
N TYR A 539 6.00 7.51 29.59
CA TYR A 539 6.24 7.98 30.97
C TYR A 539 6.20 6.85 32.01
N GLY A 540 5.24 5.92 31.92
CA GLY A 540 4.98 4.89 32.93
C GLY A 540 5.93 3.68 32.88
N ALA A 541 6.93 3.67 32.00
CA ALA A 541 7.93 2.59 31.95
C ALA A 541 8.75 2.48 33.24
N ASP A 542 9.22 3.60 33.80
CA ASP A 542 9.97 3.63 35.06
C ASP A 542 9.08 3.27 36.27
N GLU A 543 7.78 3.56 36.18
CA GLU A 543 6.81 3.22 37.21
C GLU A 543 6.60 1.71 37.35
N LEU A 544 6.46 1.00 36.22
CA LEU A 544 6.39 -0.47 36.24
C LEU A 544 7.73 -1.08 36.65
N LEU A 545 8.85 -0.53 36.16
CA LEU A 545 10.19 -0.99 36.56
C LEU A 545 10.39 -0.86 38.06
N THR A 546 10.02 0.27 38.64
CA THR A 546 10.13 0.51 40.08
C THR A 546 9.17 -0.36 40.87
N SER A 547 7.93 -0.57 40.39
CA SER A 547 6.92 -1.30 41.15
C SER A 547 7.03 -2.81 41.06
N LEU A 548 7.26 -3.32 39.85
CA LEU A 548 7.26 -4.76 39.52
C LEU A 548 8.65 -5.31 39.25
N GLY A 549 9.68 -4.46 39.12
CA GLY A 549 11.00 -4.84 38.67
C GLY A 549 11.13 -5.08 37.17
N ILE A 550 10.05 -4.86 36.39
CA ILE A 550 10.03 -5.04 34.94
C ILE A 550 9.41 -3.81 34.26
N PRO A 551 9.98 -3.30 33.16
CA PRO A 551 9.41 -2.19 32.39
C PRO A 551 8.49 -2.71 31.27
N ALA A 552 7.78 -3.82 31.49
CA ALA A 552 7.01 -4.52 30.47
C ALA A 552 5.60 -4.85 30.97
N SER A 553 4.68 -5.08 30.03
CA SER A 553 3.34 -5.57 30.35
C SER A 553 3.46 -6.99 30.93
N PRO A 554 2.99 -7.25 32.17
CA PRO A 554 3.02 -8.60 32.74
C PRO A 554 2.01 -9.55 32.08
N THR A 555 1.06 -9.02 31.32
CA THR A 555 0.00 -9.77 30.64
C THR A 555 -0.07 -9.41 29.14
N THR A 556 -0.63 -10.30 28.31
CA THR A 556 -0.77 -10.09 26.86
C THR A 556 -2.13 -9.51 26.46
N LEU A 557 -2.20 -8.89 25.28
CA LEU A 557 -3.46 -8.40 24.70
C LEU A 557 -4.44 -9.53 24.37
N SER A 558 -3.92 -10.73 24.03
CA SER A 558 -4.72 -11.90 23.70
C SER A 558 -5.50 -12.47 24.88
N GLU A 559 -5.18 -12.07 26.11
CA GLU A 559 -5.92 -12.47 27.31
C GLU A 559 -7.18 -11.60 27.56
N LEU A 560 -7.26 -10.39 26.98
CA LEU A 560 -8.39 -9.48 27.17
C LEU A 560 -9.76 -10.13 26.85
N PRO A 561 -9.96 -10.83 25.72
CA PRO A 561 -11.24 -11.46 25.41
C PRO A 561 -11.68 -12.53 26.40
N HIS A 562 -10.78 -13.01 27.26
CA HIS A 562 -11.03 -14.12 28.19
C HIS A 562 -11.10 -13.69 29.66
N ALA A 563 -11.05 -12.39 29.93
CA ALA A 563 -11.23 -11.82 31.26
C ALA A 563 -12.69 -11.91 31.71
N ASP A 564 -12.93 -12.01 33.01
CA ASP A 564 -14.26 -11.88 33.61
C ASP A 564 -14.49 -10.49 34.23
N PHE A 565 -13.42 -9.71 34.41
CA PHE A 565 -13.46 -8.32 34.82
C PHE A 565 -12.31 -7.51 34.18
N ILE A 566 -12.60 -6.33 33.65
CA ILE A 566 -11.60 -5.39 33.12
C ILE A 566 -11.83 -4.01 33.73
N LEU A 567 -10.79 -3.44 34.32
CA LEU A 567 -10.74 -2.02 34.70
C LEU A 567 -9.77 -1.29 33.77
N GLY A 568 -10.31 -0.47 32.87
CA GLY A 568 -9.56 0.37 31.95
C GLY A 568 -9.29 1.76 32.50
N VAL A 569 -8.02 2.14 32.53
CA VAL A 569 -7.49 3.42 33.00
C VAL A 569 -6.67 4.02 31.86
N ALA A 570 -7.32 4.82 31.04
CA ALA A 570 -6.74 5.37 29.82
C ALA A 570 -7.22 6.79 29.56
N ARG A 571 -6.49 7.56 28.74
CA ARG A 571 -6.92 8.90 28.35
C ARG A 571 -8.19 8.83 27.49
N ASP A 572 -8.09 8.09 26.40
CA ASP A 572 -9.10 7.86 25.36
C ASP A 572 -8.66 6.63 24.52
N LEU A 573 -9.27 5.47 24.76
CA LEU A 573 -8.92 4.22 24.08
C LEU A 573 -9.29 4.25 22.61
N GLN A 574 -10.41 4.87 22.24
CA GLN A 574 -10.80 4.93 20.84
C GLN A 574 -9.80 5.73 20.01
N ARG A 575 -9.31 6.83 20.56
CA ARG A 575 -8.44 7.74 19.84
C ARG A 575 -7.01 7.22 19.75
N HIS A 576 -6.48 6.69 20.86
CA HIS A 576 -5.07 6.29 20.96
C HIS A 576 -4.85 4.80 20.69
N TYR A 577 -5.85 3.96 20.95
CA TYR A 577 -5.77 2.51 20.85
C TYR A 577 -7.01 1.90 20.16
N PRO A 578 -7.47 2.41 19.00
CA PRO A 578 -8.76 2.02 18.40
C PRO A 578 -8.87 0.52 18.08
N ALA A 579 -7.75 -0.16 17.88
CA ALA A 579 -7.74 -1.62 17.67
C ALA A 579 -8.01 -2.40 18.98
N ALA A 580 -7.69 -1.84 20.15
CA ALA A 580 -7.99 -2.46 21.44
C ALA A 580 -9.50 -2.56 21.69
N THR A 581 -10.30 -1.67 21.10
CA THR A 581 -11.76 -1.70 21.23
C THR A 581 -12.37 -2.97 20.63
N VAL A 582 -11.74 -3.59 19.62
CA VAL A 582 -12.15 -4.92 19.10
C VAL A 582 -12.10 -5.96 20.23
N LEU A 583 -11.01 -5.96 20.99
CA LEU A 583 -10.75 -6.95 22.03
C LEU A 583 -11.69 -6.74 23.22
N LEU A 584 -11.93 -5.49 23.59
CA LEU A 584 -12.86 -5.11 24.66
C LEU A 584 -14.31 -5.47 24.30
N HIS A 585 -14.75 -5.20 23.08
CA HIS A 585 -16.09 -5.59 22.63
C HIS A 585 -16.28 -7.12 22.68
N ARG A 586 -15.27 -7.88 22.22
CA ARG A 586 -15.29 -9.35 22.32
C ARG A 586 -15.37 -9.82 23.77
N ALA A 587 -14.60 -9.23 24.69
CA ALA A 587 -14.66 -9.54 26.11
C ALA A 587 -16.07 -9.26 26.69
N PHE A 588 -16.65 -8.11 26.37
CA PHE A 588 -17.99 -7.73 26.81
C PHE A 588 -19.06 -8.70 26.32
N SER A 589 -18.99 -9.11 25.04
CA SER A 589 -19.93 -10.09 24.46
C SER A 589 -19.91 -11.47 25.14
N GLN A 590 -18.82 -11.79 25.85
CA GLN A 590 -18.67 -13.03 26.64
C GLN A 590 -19.10 -12.86 28.10
N GLY A 591 -19.64 -11.70 28.48
CA GLY A 591 -20.13 -11.41 29.82
C GLY A 591 -19.09 -10.80 30.77
N CYS A 592 -17.95 -10.32 30.27
CA CYS A 592 -16.96 -9.61 31.08
C CYS A 592 -17.54 -8.29 31.60
N ALA A 593 -17.39 -8.03 32.90
CA ALA A 593 -17.66 -6.70 33.45
C ALA A 593 -16.53 -5.74 33.06
N ILE A 594 -16.83 -4.70 32.29
CA ILE A 594 -15.83 -3.71 31.86
C ILE A 594 -16.17 -2.35 32.45
N THR A 595 -15.23 -1.77 33.19
CA THR A 595 -15.29 -0.39 33.64
C THR A 595 -14.18 0.40 32.98
N LEU A 596 -14.52 1.38 32.15
CA LEU A 596 -13.56 2.29 31.54
C LEU A 596 -13.64 3.66 32.22
N ARG A 597 -12.50 4.24 32.58
CA ARG A 597 -12.40 5.59 33.14
C ARG A 597 -11.49 6.42 32.24
N GLU A 598 -12.13 7.22 31.37
CA GLU A 598 -11.49 8.09 30.38
C GLU A 598 -11.77 9.57 30.66
N LYS A 599 -10.95 10.46 30.12
CA LYS A 599 -11.12 11.92 30.23
C LYS A 599 -11.60 12.49 28.89
N THR A 600 -12.80 12.14 28.42
CA THR A 600 -13.38 12.77 27.22
C THR A 600 -14.92 12.70 27.18
N ASN A 601 -15.51 13.71 26.52
CA ASN A 601 -16.92 13.76 26.12
C ASN A 601 -17.09 13.07 24.76
N GLY A 602 -17.91 12.01 24.70
CA GLY A 602 -18.41 11.40 23.45
C GLY A 602 -17.58 10.23 22.93
N SER A 603 -18.28 9.14 22.59
CA SER A 603 -18.09 8.27 21.41
C SER A 603 -18.07 6.75 21.60
N PHE A 604 -17.82 6.23 22.80
CA PHE A 604 -18.08 4.81 23.15
C PHE A 604 -19.17 4.66 24.20
N SER A 605 -19.74 5.78 24.63
CA SER A 605 -20.29 5.96 25.97
C SER A 605 -21.79 5.65 26.13
N GLU A 606 -22.48 5.22 25.07
CA GLU A 606 -23.93 4.96 25.17
C GLU A 606 -24.31 3.47 25.30
N GLU A 607 -23.49 2.52 24.84
CA GLU A 607 -23.90 1.11 24.72
C GLU A 607 -23.24 0.11 25.70
N LEU A 608 -22.19 0.50 26.44
CA LEU A 608 -21.66 -0.32 27.54
C LEU A 608 -22.40 0.03 28.85
N PRO A 609 -23.23 -0.86 29.44
CA PRO A 609 -24.14 -0.54 30.55
C PRO A 609 -23.49 -0.19 31.90
N ALA A 610 -22.20 0.11 31.97
CA ALA A 610 -21.47 0.45 33.21
C ALA A 610 -20.53 1.67 33.08
N ALA A 611 -20.68 2.50 32.04
CA ALA A 611 -19.92 3.73 31.91
C ALA A 611 -20.61 4.87 32.66
N ARG A 612 -19.90 5.56 33.57
CA ARG A 612 -20.06 7.01 33.84
C ARG A 612 -19.11 7.49 34.92
N THR A 613 -18.12 8.29 34.52
CA THR A 613 -17.87 9.71 34.89
C THR A 613 -16.43 10.06 34.47
N ALA A 614 -16.24 11.26 33.88
CA ALA A 614 -14.91 11.76 33.50
C ALA A 614 -14.12 12.17 34.74
N VAL A 615 -12.90 11.64 34.87
CA VAL A 615 -12.07 11.84 36.06
C VAL A 615 -10.58 11.66 35.81
N SER A 616 -9.75 12.11 36.76
CA SER A 616 -8.36 11.66 36.89
C SER A 616 -8.31 10.13 37.07
N PRO A 617 -7.83 9.37 36.06
CA PRO A 617 -7.86 7.90 36.09
C PRO A 617 -7.01 7.30 37.22
N GLN A 618 -6.02 8.06 37.69
CA GLN A 618 -5.09 7.70 38.76
C GLN A 618 -5.79 7.69 40.13
N SER A 619 -6.68 8.66 40.37
CA SER A 619 -7.42 8.80 41.63
C SER A 619 -8.32 7.59 41.90
N ALA A 620 -8.87 6.97 40.86
CA ALA A 620 -9.67 5.75 41.00
C ALA A 620 -8.81 4.58 41.50
N LEU A 621 -7.64 4.34 40.91
CA LEU A 621 -6.72 3.28 41.38
C LEU A 621 -6.25 3.54 42.81
N ALA A 622 -5.91 4.80 43.15
CA ALA A 622 -5.53 5.18 44.51
C ALA A 622 -6.69 4.97 45.50
N LEU A 623 -7.93 5.31 45.14
CA LEU A 623 -9.12 5.09 45.94
C LEU A 623 -9.37 3.59 46.19
N LEU A 624 -9.29 2.76 45.15
CA LEU A 624 -9.47 1.31 45.28
C LEU A 624 -8.40 0.69 46.18
N ALA A 625 -7.14 1.12 46.03
CA ALA A 625 -6.04 0.67 46.90
C ALA A 625 -6.25 1.11 48.36
N ALA A 626 -6.67 2.36 48.60
CA ALA A 626 -6.95 2.87 49.93
C ALA A 626 -8.15 2.16 50.59
N LEU A 627 -9.22 1.89 49.84
CA LEU A 627 -10.37 1.11 50.31
C LEU A 627 -9.99 -0.33 50.67
N TYR A 628 -9.17 -0.97 49.84
CA TYR A 628 -8.68 -2.32 50.10
C TYR A 628 -7.88 -2.38 51.41
N LEU A 629 -6.90 -1.50 51.58
CA LEU A 629 -6.00 -1.49 52.74
C LEU A 629 -6.71 -1.09 54.05
N LYS A 630 -7.84 -0.37 53.98
CA LYS A 630 -8.66 -0.07 55.15
C LYS A 630 -9.48 -1.26 55.64
N GLY A 631 -9.88 -2.15 54.73
CA GLY A 631 -10.76 -3.28 55.01
C GLY A 631 -10.07 -4.65 55.09
N ASN A 632 -8.87 -4.78 54.52
CA ASN A 632 -8.20 -6.06 54.32
C ASN A 632 -6.68 -5.92 54.52
N PRO A 633 -6.01 -6.98 55.03
CA PRO A 633 -4.55 -7.04 54.97
C PRO A 633 -4.08 -7.18 53.50
N PRO A 634 -2.86 -6.71 53.17
CA PRO A 634 -2.21 -7.04 51.91
C PRO A 634 -2.15 -8.56 51.71
N ALA A 635 -2.32 -9.01 50.47
CA ALA A 635 -2.21 -10.42 50.11
C ALA A 635 -0.80 -10.96 50.39
N GLU A 636 -0.72 -12.23 50.79
CA GLU A 636 0.56 -12.95 50.87
C GLU A 636 1.05 -13.28 49.46
N LEU A 637 2.20 -12.72 49.08
CA LEU A 637 2.80 -12.93 47.76
C LEU A 637 3.91 -13.99 47.81
N PRO A 638 4.12 -14.79 46.76
CA PRO A 638 5.23 -15.76 46.69
C PRO A 638 6.62 -15.14 46.81
N LEU A 639 6.77 -13.85 46.52
CA LEU A 639 8.02 -13.09 46.64
C LEU A 639 8.21 -12.45 48.03
N GLY A 640 7.25 -12.62 48.94
CA GLY A 640 7.23 -11.95 50.24
C GLY A 640 6.53 -10.59 50.21
N THR A 641 6.61 -9.87 51.32
CA THR A 641 5.97 -8.55 51.46
C THR A 641 6.67 -7.52 50.56
N PRO A 642 5.92 -6.75 49.73
CA PRO A 642 6.51 -5.69 48.93
C PRO A 642 7.23 -4.63 49.78
N ASP A 643 8.36 -4.13 49.27
CA ASP A 643 9.06 -3.01 49.88
C ASP A 643 8.19 -1.74 49.85
N GLY A 644 8.38 -0.83 50.82
CA GLY A 644 7.65 0.44 50.85
C GLY A 644 6.18 0.35 51.26
N LEU A 645 5.67 -0.83 51.65
CA LEU A 645 4.28 -1.02 52.08
C LEU A 645 3.83 -0.04 53.18
N ALA A 646 4.65 0.12 54.23
CA ALA A 646 4.32 1.01 55.35
C ALA A 646 4.26 2.48 54.92
N GLU A 647 5.17 2.92 54.05
CA GLU A 647 5.21 4.27 53.50
C GLU A 647 3.98 4.50 52.59
N PHE A 648 3.67 3.54 51.73
CA PHE A 648 2.51 3.58 50.85
C PHE A 648 1.19 3.67 51.63
N GLN A 649 1.04 2.86 52.70
CA GLN A 649 -0.11 2.91 53.60
C GLN A 649 -0.22 4.26 54.31
N ALA A 650 0.88 4.77 54.87
CA ALA A 650 0.89 6.08 55.55
C ALA A 650 0.51 7.21 54.59
N ARG A 651 1.02 7.16 53.36
CA ARG A 651 0.74 8.15 52.33
C ARG A 651 -0.70 8.11 51.88
N LEU A 652 -1.27 6.93 51.60
CA LEU A 652 -2.69 6.80 51.26
C LEU A 652 -3.62 7.22 52.42
N ALA A 653 -3.25 6.91 53.67
CA ALA A 653 -4.01 7.33 54.85
C ALA A 653 -4.05 8.87 55.02
N GLY A 654 -3.05 9.58 54.47
CA GLY A 654 -3.02 11.04 54.44
C GLY A 654 -4.05 11.68 53.49
N PHE A 655 -4.68 10.91 52.59
CA PHE A 655 -5.72 11.40 51.69
C PHE A 655 -7.12 11.01 52.19
N PRO A 656 -8.02 11.98 52.43
CA PRO A 656 -9.41 11.67 52.77
C PRO A 656 -10.07 10.85 51.66
N LEU A 657 -10.69 9.72 52.00
CA LEU A 657 -11.39 8.87 51.02
C LEU A 657 -12.46 9.65 50.24
N THR A 658 -13.16 10.59 50.88
CA THR A 658 -14.14 11.46 50.22
C THR A 658 -13.51 12.39 49.18
N LYS A 659 -12.27 12.84 49.41
CA LYS A 659 -11.51 13.63 48.45
C LYS A 659 -11.07 12.76 47.28
N LEU A 660 -10.49 11.57 47.54
CA LEU A 660 -10.13 10.62 46.49
C LEU A 660 -11.36 10.21 45.67
N ALA A 661 -12.52 10.00 46.30
CA ALA A 661 -13.78 9.70 45.66
C ALA A 661 -14.27 10.85 44.78
N ALA A 662 -14.22 12.10 45.27
CA ALA A 662 -14.54 13.29 44.47
C ALA A 662 -13.57 13.47 43.29
N ASP A 663 -12.26 13.36 43.54
CA ASP A 663 -11.18 13.43 42.55
C ASP A 663 -11.18 12.23 41.60
N ALA A 664 -11.88 11.14 41.96
CA ALA A 664 -12.20 9.93 41.20
C ALA A 664 -13.65 9.95 40.66
N ASN A 665 -14.42 11.03 40.85
CA ASN A 665 -15.82 11.23 40.44
C ASN A 665 -16.68 9.97 40.66
N LEU A 666 -16.43 9.32 41.78
CA LEU A 666 -17.06 8.10 42.24
C LEU A 666 -17.69 8.41 43.59
N SER A 667 -18.89 7.90 43.83
CA SER A 667 -19.34 7.73 45.20
C SER A 667 -18.50 6.65 45.89
N LEU A 668 -18.42 6.70 47.21
CA LEU A 668 -17.72 5.66 47.97
C LEU A 668 -18.38 4.28 47.80
N ASP A 669 -19.70 4.24 47.58
CA ASP A 669 -20.46 3.02 47.37
C ASP A 669 -20.12 2.39 46.01
N GLU A 670 -20.09 3.18 44.93
CA GLU A 670 -19.64 2.71 43.60
C GLU A 670 -18.20 2.21 43.64
N ALA A 671 -17.30 2.91 44.34
CA ALA A 671 -15.91 2.49 44.47
C ALA A 671 -15.77 1.17 45.26
N GLN A 672 -16.59 0.96 46.31
CA GLN A 672 -16.64 -0.29 47.06
C GLN A 672 -17.20 -1.44 46.21
N GLU A 673 -18.23 -1.18 45.40
CA GLU A 673 -18.77 -2.17 44.47
C GLU A 673 -17.72 -2.59 43.43
N LEU A 674 -17.03 -1.61 42.83
CA LEU A 674 -15.93 -1.84 41.89
C LEU A 674 -14.83 -2.71 42.50
N LEU A 675 -14.39 -2.36 43.70
CA LEU A 675 -13.39 -3.15 44.43
C LEU A 675 -13.91 -4.57 44.71
N SER A 676 -15.16 -4.71 45.14
CA SER A 676 -15.77 -6.02 45.41
C SER A 676 -15.79 -6.90 44.15
N ASN A 677 -16.14 -6.34 43.00
CA ASN A 677 -16.18 -7.03 41.72
C ASN A 677 -14.77 -7.44 41.27
N TYR A 678 -13.79 -6.55 41.37
CA TYR A 678 -12.39 -6.84 41.09
C TYR A 678 -11.83 -7.99 41.96
N LEU A 679 -12.16 -8.00 43.25
CA LEU A 679 -11.71 -9.05 44.18
C LEU A 679 -12.37 -10.40 43.90
N LYS A 680 -13.68 -10.42 43.59
CA LYS A 680 -14.46 -11.64 43.27
C LYS A 680 -14.08 -12.25 41.92
N ALA A 681 -13.67 -11.42 40.97
CA ALA A 681 -13.28 -11.84 39.63
C ALA A 681 -12.16 -12.91 39.69
N LYS A 682 -12.30 -13.97 38.90
CA LYS A 682 -11.31 -15.04 38.78
C LYS A 682 -10.22 -14.66 37.79
N ASN A 683 -10.51 -13.84 36.79
CA ASN A 683 -9.60 -13.41 35.74
C ASN A 683 -9.63 -11.88 35.57
N PRO A 684 -9.31 -11.08 36.62
CA PRO A 684 -9.35 -9.63 36.52
C PRO A 684 -8.12 -9.07 35.80
N LEU A 685 -8.35 -8.17 34.85
CA LEU A 685 -7.30 -7.42 34.17
C LEU A 685 -7.41 -5.91 34.42
N LEU A 686 -6.26 -5.28 34.64
CA LEU A 686 -6.12 -3.83 34.66
C LEU A 686 -5.53 -3.40 33.31
N LEU A 687 -6.30 -2.67 32.51
CA LEU A 687 -5.83 -2.12 31.23
C LEU A 687 -5.37 -0.68 31.44
N VAL A 688 -4.07 -0.41 31.33
CA VAL A 688 -3.48 0.86 31.80
C VAL A 688 -2.69 1.54 30.70
N ASP A 689 -3.05 2.77 30.36
CA ASP A 689 -2.29 3.64 29.47
C ASP A 689 -1.05 4.20 30.19
N THR A 690 0.14 3.72 29.82
CA THR A 690 1.39 4.14 30.48
C THR A 690 1.80 5.56 30.14
N SER A 691 1.13 6.21 29.19
CA SER A 691 1.33 7.64 28.98
C SER A 691 0.77 8.47 30.13
N LEU A 692 -0.14 7.94 30.95
CA LEU A 692 -0.67 8.63 32.13
C LEU A 692 0.33 8.55 33.29
N PRO A 693 0.89 9.67 33.76
CA PRO A 693 1.75 9.66 34.94
C PRO A 693 1.03 9.01 36.12
N GLY A 694 1.73 8.23 36.94
CA GLY A 694 1.25 7.57 38.15
C GLY A 694 0.29 6.40 37.98
N ALA A 695 -0.36 6.25 36.81
CA ALA A 695 -1.36 5.22 36.59
C ALA A 695 -0.76 3.81 36.64
N ALA A 696 0.43 3.62 36.08
CA ALA A 696 1.09 2.32 36.03
C ALA A 696 1.57 1.88 37.42
N ALA A 697 2.14 2.82 38.20
CA ALA A 697 2.53 2.57 39.59
C ALA A 697 1.33 2.17 40.47
N LEU A 698 0.21 2.90 40.37
CA LEU A 698 -0.98 2.62 41.18
C LEU A 698 -1.68 1.32 40.78
N ALA A 699 -1.68 0.97 39.49
CA ALA A 699 -2.20 -0.31 39.03
C ALA A 699 -1.33 -1.48 39.51
N ALA A 700 0.00 -1.34 39.43
CA ALA A 700 0.93 -2.30 40.01
C ALA A 700 0.70 -2.46 41.52
N ALA A 701 0.55 -1.35 42.25
CA ALA A 701 0.26 -1.39 43.67
C ALA A 701 -1.04 -2.13 43.99
N LEU A 702 -2.13 -1.84 43.28
CA LEU A 702 -3.42 -2.52 43.46
C LEU A 702 -3.32 -4.02 43.15
N ALA A 703 -2.65 -4.40 42.07
CA ALA A 703 -2.46 -5.81 41.70
C ALA A 703 -1.62 -6.57 42.74
N LEU A 704 -0.57 -5.93 43.27
CA LEU A 704 0.29 -6.50 44.32
C LEU A 704 -0.45 -6.67 45.64
N ILE A 705 -1.11 -5.64 46.18
CA ILE A 705 -1.78 -5.73 47.49
C ILE A 705 -2.98 -6.69 47.48
N THR A 706 -3.57 -6.96 46.31
CA THR A 706 -4.70 -7.90 46.16
C THR A 706 -4.28 -9.30 45.71
N GLY A 707 -3.01 -9.50 45.35
CA GLY A 707 -2.49 -10.77 44.84
C GLY A 707 -3.01 -11.18 43.46
N LYS A 708 -3.57 -10.24 42.68
CA LYS A 708 -4.11 -10.45 41.32
C LYS A 708 -3.04 -10.25 40.25
N LEU A 709 -1.89 -10.89 40.43
CA LEU A 709 -0.74 -10.86 39.51
C LEU A 709 -0.09 -12.26 39.50
N GLY A 710 0.72 -12.56 38.46
CA GLY A 710 1.56 -13.76 38.43
C GLY A 710 0.81 -15.04 38.03
N ARG A 711 -0.36 -14.92 37.42
CA ARG A 711 -1.18 -16.02 36.89
C ARG A 711 -1.75 -15.63 35.52
N PRO A 712 -1.97 -16.61 34.61
CA PRO A 712 -2.64 -16.33 33.34
C PRO A 712 -4.00 -15.68 33.55
N ARG A 713 -4.35 -14.71 32.70
CA ARG A 713 -5.59 -13.94 32.71
C ARG A 713 -5.80 -13.09 33.96
N GLN A 714 -4.71 -12.74 34.64
CA GLN A 714 -4.70 -11.81 35.77
C GLN A 714 -3.52 -10.85 35.64
N GLY A 715 -3.73 -9.60 36.05
CA GLY A 715 -2.65 -8.63 36.15
C GLY A 715 -2.91 -7.38 35.33
N ILE A 716 -1.87 -6.92 34.64
CA ILE A 716 -1.83 -5.60 34.00
C ILE A 716 -1.52 -5.77 32.52
N VAL A 717 -2.35 -5.16 31.68
CA VAL A 717 -2.05 -4.92 30.28
C VAL A 717 -1.63 -3.46 30.15
N ALA A 718 -0.33 -3.24 30.00
CA ALA A 718 0.25 -1.92 29.84
C ALA A 718 0.14 -1.48 28.36
N LEU A 719 -0.71 -0.49 28.08
CA LEU A 719 -0.88 0.11 26.76
C LEU A 719 0.14 1.23 26.55
N ARG A 720 0.89 1.12 25.47
CA ARG A 720 1.89 2.11 25.05
C ARG A 720 1.51 2.74 23.72
N PRO A 721 1.58 4.07 23.56
CA PRO A 721 0.93 4.77 22.46
C PRO A 721 1.50 4.47 21.07
N TYR A 722 2.69 3.87 20.95
CA TYR A 722 3.41 3.71 19.67
C TYR A 722 3.93 2.28 19.48
N GLY A 723 4.08 1.87 18.22
CA GLY A 723 4.31 0.47 17.82
C GLY A 723 5.56 -0.19 18.39
N ASN A 724 6.61 0.58 18.67
CA ASN A 724 7.89 0.07 19.17
C ASN A 724 8.30 0.65 20.54
N SER A 725 7.37 1.23 21.32
CA SER A 725 7.69 1.77 22.64
C SER A 725 8.36 0.73 23.55
N GLN A 726 7.88 -0.53 23.54
CA GLN A 726 8.50 -1.60 24.33
C GLN A 726 9.90 -1.96 23.81
N GLY A 727 10.14 -1.86 22.50
CA GLY A 727 11.45 -2.12 21.91
C GLY A 727 12.50 -1.12 22.39
N LEU A 728 12.16 0.17 22.47
CA LEU A 728 13.06 1.19 23.04
C LEU A 728 13.49 0.83 24.48
N LEU A 729 12.56 0.33 25.32
CA LEU A 729 12.86 -0.11 26.69
C LEU A 729 13.77 -1.34 26.71
N ASN A 730 13.46 -2.35 25.89
CA ASN A 730 14.22 -3.59 25.78
C ASN A 730 15.67 -3.34 25.37
N LEU A 731 15.89 -2.35 24.50
CA LEU A 731 17.19 -2.01 23.92
C LEU A 731 17.94 -0.93 24.72
N GLY A 732 17.40 -0.47 25.84
CA GLY A 732 18.02 0.60 26.62
C GLY A 732 18.10 1.93 25.86
N ALA A 733 17.19 2.18 24.93
CA ALA A 733 17.03 3.48 24.27
C ALA A 733 16.23 4.45 25.16
N THR A 734 16.66 4.57 26.41
CA THR A 734 16.06 5.34 27.50
C THR A 734 17.16 5.94 28.37
N PRO A 735 16.89 6.94 29.22
CA PRO A 735 17.96 7.58 29.98
C PRO A 735 18.46 6.77 31.17
N TYR A 736 17.72 5.75 31.61
CA TYR A 736 17.99 4.99 32.82
C TYR A 736 18.17 3.48 32.60
N LEU A 737 17.86 2.94 31.42
CA LEU A 737 18.10 1.52 31.09
C LEU A 737 19.23 1.34 30.08
N LEU A 738 20.01 0.28 30.29
CA LEU A 738 20.86 -0.38 29.32
C LEU A 738 20.09 -1.55 28.67
N PRO A 739 20.56 -2.09 27.52
CA PRO A 739 19.92 -3.24 26.89
C PRO A 739 19.65 -4.39 27.88
N GLY A 740 18.43 -4.95 27.83
CA GLY A 740 17.99 -6.05 28.70
C GLY A 740 17.43 -5.63 30.06
N TRP A 741 16.79 -4.46 30.15
CA TRP A 741 16.16 -3.92 31.38
C TRP A 741 17.11 -3.71 32.56
N ARG A 742 18.41 -3.60 32.30
CA ARG A 742 19.41 -3.33 33.34
C ARG A 742 19.48 -1.83 33.62
N ARG A 743 19.50 -1.40 34.87
CA ARG A 743 19.63 0.02 35.20
C ARG A 743 21.03 0.53 34.80
N ALA A 744 21.11 1.74 34.27
CA ALA A 744 22.37 2.38 33.91
C ALA A 744 23.26 2.64 35.14
N GLU A 745 22.68 2.74 36.33
CA GLU A 745 23.41 2.92 37.59
C GLU A 745 24.13 1.64 38.05
N ASP A 746 23.64 0.46 37.65
CA ASP A 746 24.22 -0.84 38.01
C ASP A 746 25.65 -0.94 37.46
N GLU A 747 26.61 -1.02 38.39
CA GLU A 747 28.03 -1.10 38.06
C GLU A 747 28.38 -2.38 37.31
N GLY A 748 27.80 -3.53 37.70
CA GLY A 748 28.03 -4.81 37.03
C GLY A 748 27.48 -4.81 35.61
N ALA A 749 26.27 -4.28 35.42
CA ALA A 749 25.67 -4.12 34.09
C ALA A 749 26.51 -3.21 33.19
N ARG A 750 27.01 -2.08 33.72
CA ARG A 750 27.91 -1.18 32.98
C ARG A 750 29.22 -1.86 32.64
N GLN A 751 29.89 -2.51 33.59
CA GLN A 751 31.17 -3.19 33.33
C GLN A 751 31.03 -4.25 32.23
N GLN A 752 29.94 -5.04 32.26
CA GLN A 752 29.65 -6.01 31.20
C GLN A 752 29.48 -5.32 29.85
N LEU A 753 28.67 -4.26 29.76
CA LEU A 753 28.44 -3.56 28.50
C LEU A 753 29.69 -2.82 28.00
N GLN A 754 30.53 -2.32 28.91
CA GLN A 754 31.80 -1.66 28.58
C GLN A 754 32.79 -2.58 27.88
N THR A 755 32.70 -3.90 28.07
CA THR A 755 33.52 -4.87 27.30
C THR A 755 33.23 -4.82 25.80
N LEU A 756 31.99 -4.50 25.43
CA LEU A 756 31.52 -4.42 24.04
C LEU A 756 31.53 -2.99 23.51
N TRP A 757 31.12 -2.02 24.32
CA TRP A 757 30.88 -0.64 23.91
C TRP A 757 32.02 0.33 24.29
N GLY A 758 33.02 -0.14 25.02
CA GLY A 758 34.06 0.72 25.58
C GLY A 758 33.53 1.59 26.72
N ARG A 759 34.05 2.81 26.88
CA ARG A 759 33.70 3.68 28.02
C ARG A 759 32.24 4.16 27.97
N LEU A 760 31.55 4.06 29.10
CA LEU A 760 30.19 4.57 29.28
C LEU A 760 30.14 5.60 30.42
N SER A 761 29.31 6.64 30.26
CA SER A 761 29.06 7.63 31.29
C SER A 761 28.32 7.03 32.50
N THR A 762 28.63 7.56 33.69
CA THR A 762 27.99 7.18 34.96
C THR A 762 26.84 8.11 35.32
N GLU A 763 26.72 9.25 34.65
CA GLU A 763 25.69 10.26 34.91
C GLU A 763 24.35 9.82 34.33
N PRO A 764 23.22 9.96 35.06
CA PRO A 764 21.91 9.65 34.53
C PRO A 764 21.54 10.59 33.37
N GLY A 765 20.81 10.09 32.38
CA GLY A 765 20.25 10.91 31.31
C GLY A 765 18.97 11.63 31.73
N LEU A 766 18.50 12.57 30.90
CA LEU A 766 17.21 13.24 31.10
C LEU A 766 16.07 12.45 30.45
N ASN A 767 14.96 12.26 31.18
CA ASN A 767 13.71 11.75 30.61
C ASN A 767 13.01 12.80 29.71
N GLY A 768 11.92 12.41 29.04
CA GLY A 768 11.22 13.30 28.10
C GLY A 768 10.79 14.64 28.72
N VAL A 769 10.28 14.64 29.96
CA VAL A 769 9.85 15.86 30.66
C VAL A 769 11.06 16.73 31.00
N GLU A 770 12.11 16.11 31.54
CA GLU A 770 13.35 16.79 31.90
C GLU A 770 14.06 17.38 30.68
N LEU A 771 14.09 16.64 29.57
CA LEU A 771 14.64 17.10 28.29
C LEU A 771 13.90 18.34 27.79
N VAL A 772 12.56 18.35 27.81
CA VAL A 772 11.78 19.52 27.39
C VAL A 772 12.10 20.74 28.26
N ARG A 773 12.17 20.56 29.59
CA ARG A 773 12.57 21.65 30.51
C ARG A 773 14.00 22.12 30.24
N ALA A 774 14.91 21.20 29.99
CA ALA A 774 16.32 21.47 29.72
C ALA A 774 16.53 22.22 28.39
N LEU A 775 15.76 21.88 27.35
CA LEU A 775 15.70 22.61 26.08
C LEU A 775 15.18 24.03 26.28
N GLN A 776 14.07 24.21 27.01
CA GLN A 776 13.51 25.53 27.30
C GLN A 776 14.46 26.39 28.15
N ALA A 777 15.20 25.77 29.05
CA ALA A 777 16.22 26.44 29.86
C ALA A 777 17.52 26.72 29.09
N GLY A 778 17.70 26.21 27.87
CA GLY A 778 18.90 26.41 27.06
C GLY A 778 20.13 25.61 27.53
N THR A 779 19.94 24.58 28.35
CA THR A 779 21.02 23.71 28.85
C THR A 779 21.40 22.62 27.85
N ILE A 780 20.47 22.21 27.00
CA ILE A 780 20.75 21.37 25.82
C ILE A 780 21.00 22.30 24.64
N THR A 781 22.16 22.15 24.01
CA THR A 781 22.60 22.99 22.89
C THR A 781 22.59 22.23 21.57
N SER A 782 22.55 20.89 21.62
CA SER A 782 22.54 20.03 20.44
C SER A 782 21.53 18.88 20.59
N LEU A 783 20.71 18.65 19.57
CA LEU A 783 19.66 17.62 19.59
C LEU A 783 19.65 16.83 18.28
N PHE A 784 19.63 15.51 18.40
CA PHE A 784 19.38 14.57 17.31
C PHE A 784 17.96 14.02 17.45
N VAL A 785 17.10 14.34 16.50
CA VAL A 785 15.71 13.87 16.45
C VAL A 785 15.60 12.79 15.38
N TRP A 786 15.13 11.59 15.74
CA TRP A 786 15.04 10.46 14.84
C TRP A 786 13.60 9.98 14.70
N GLY A 787 12.94 10.37 13.61
CA GLY A 787 11.56 9.99 13.28
C GLY A 787 10.45 10.68 14.09
N GLU A 788 10.77 11.77 14.81
CA GLU A 788 9.84 12.48 15.71
C GLU A 788 9.63 13.95 15.30
N ASP A 789 8.53 14.55 15.75
CA ASP A 789 8.16 15.94 15.43
C ASP A 789 7.88 16.80 16.69
N PRO A 790 8.87 17.00 17.57
CA PRO A 790 8.67 17.75 18.82
C PRO A 790 8.17 19.19 18.63
N ALA A 791 8.49 19.85 17.51
CA ALA A 791 8.02 21.22 17.25
C ALA A 791 6.50 21.32 17.05
N ALA A 792 5.81 20.20 16.78
CA ALA A 792 4.35 20.17 16.65
C ALA A 792 3.60 20.08 18.00
N ILE A 793 4.32 20.03 19.13
CA ILE A 793 3.70 19.99 20.47
C ILE A 793 3.13 21.35 20.84
N ASP A 794 4.01 22.35 20.91
CA ASP A 794 3.67 23.72 21.29
C ASP A 794 4.74 24.72 20.82
N ASP A 795 4.35 25.99 20.79
CA ASP A 795 5.22 27.08 20.33
C ASP A 795 6.45 27.28 21.23
N ASN A 796 6.38 26.98 22.53
CA ASN A 796 7.53 27.14 23.42
C ASN A 796 8.63 26.14 23.09
N LEU A 797 8.26 24.89 22.81
CA LEU A 797 9.21 23.86 22.39
C LEU A 797 9.75 24.17 20.99
N ALA A 798 8.90 24.57 20.03
CA ALA A 798 9.36 25.01 18.72
C ALA A 798 10.38 26.16 18.81
N ASN A 799 10.11 27.17 19.65
CA ASN A 799 11.02 28.29 19.90
C ASN A 799 12.32 27.87 20.60
N ALA A 800 12.30 26.85 21.47
CA ALA A 800 13.51 26.29 22.08
C ALA A 800 14.38 25.56 21.06
N LEU A 801 13.75 24.75 20.19
CA LEU A 801 14.43 23.99 19.13
C LEU A 801 15.12 24.93 18.12
N ALA A 802 14.49 26.04 17.77
CA ALA A 802 15.05 27.04 16.85
C ALA A 802 16.34 27.72 17.38
N LYS A 803 16.60 27.66 18.70
CA LYS A 803 17.77 28.26 19.35
C LYS A 803 18.95 27.31 19.51
N LEU A 804 18.79 26.04 19.14
CA LEU A 804 19.85 25.05 19.25
C LEU A 804 21.04 25.40 18.34
N LYS A 805 22.26 25.12 18.82
CA LYS A 805 23.49 25.26 18.01
C LYS A 805 23.50 24.23 16.88
N LEU A 806 22.95 23.05 17.14
CA LEU A 806 22.79 21.98 16.16
C LEU A 806 21.50 21.19 16.41
N LEU A 807 20.63 21.18 15.42
CA LEU A 807 19.44 20.35 15.33
C LEU A 807 19.56 19.47 14.07
N VAL A 808 19.72 18.17 14.29
CA VAL A 808 19.74 17.14 13.25
C VAL A 808 18.43 16.39 13.32
N VAL A 809 17.71 16.31 12.20
CA VAL A 809 16.41 15.64 12.14
C VAL A 809 16.45 14.57 11.07
N ALA A 810 16.22 13.31 11.43
CA ALA A 810 15.96 12.26 10.46
C ALA A 810 14.45 12.06 10.34
N SER A 811 13.91 12.18 9.14
CA SER A 811 12.48 12.08 8.87
C SER A 811 12.24 11.61 7.44
N ASP A 812 11.15 10.87 7.23
CA ASP A 812 10.70 10.47 5.90
C ASP A 812 9.84 11.54 5.21
N ARG A 813 9.31 12.51 5.97
CA ARG A 813 8.45 13.59 5.46
C ARG A 813 8.81 14.95 6.07
N HIS A 814 8.43 16.01 5.37
CA HIS A 814 8.55 17.37 5.89
C HIS A 814 7.63 17.56 7.09
N THR A 815 8.17 18.03 8.21
CA THR A 815 7.47 18.31 9.48
C THR A 815 7.80 19.69 10.03
N ALA A 816 7.10 20.12 11.08
CA ALA A 816 7.40 21.37 11.78
C ALA A 816 8.85 21.38 12.29
N THR A 817 9.34 20.24 12.79
CA THR A 817 10.72 20.10 13.28
C THR A 817 11.75 20.15 12.15
N THR A 818 11.47 19.54 10.98
CA THR A 818 12.39 19.63 9.84
C THR A 818 12.58 21.06 9.32
N ALA A 819 11.57 21.92 9.49
CA ALA A 819 11.65 23.33 9.07
C ALA A 819 12.61 24.15 9.94
N LEU A 820 12.87 23.71 11.18
CA LEU A 820 13.78 24.36 12.13
C LEU A 820 15.22 23.81 12.08
N ALA A 821 15.41 22.64 11.45
CA ALA A 821 16.64 21.88 11.51
C ALA A 821 17.77 22.48 10.65
N GLN A 822 19.00 22.44 11.16
CA GLN A 822 20.17 22.75 10.35
C GLN A 822 20.48 21.59 9.39
N VAL A 823 20.24 20.36 9.80
CA VAL A 823 20.44 19.16 8.97
C VAL A 823 19.19 18.30 8.98
N VAL A 824 18.73 17.90 7.79
CA VAL A 824 17.67 16.91 7.63
C VAL A 824 18.18 15.70 6.86
N LEU A 825 18.05 14.52 7.44
CA LEU A 825 18.40 13.23 6.84
C LEU A 825 17.12 12.51 6.41
N PRO A 826 16.98 12.11 5.14
CA PRO A 826 15.78 11.41 4.68
C PRO A 826 15.79 9.98 5.22
N LEU A 827 14.65 9.52 5.73
CA LEU A 827 14.40 8.13 6.09
C LEU A 827 13.47 7.46 5.08
N PRO A 828 13.58 6.15 4.84
CA PRO A 828 12.54 5.40 4.14
C PRO A 828 11.19 5.54 4.85
N GLU A 829 10.11 5.63 4.07
CA GLU A 829 8.77 5.57 4.63
C GLU A 829 8.46 4.17 5.20
N PRO A 830 7.47 4.02 6.11
CA PRO A 830 7.17 2.74 6.75
C PRO A 830 6.96 1.58 5.76
N ALA A 831 6.36 1.84 4.60
CA ALA A 831 6.13 0.82 3.57
C ALA A 831 7.41 0.42 2.80
N ALA A 832 8.50 1.16 2.92
CA ALA A 832 9.82 0.86 2.38
C ALA A 832 10.82 0.38 3.47
N THR A 833 10.38 0.28 4.72
CA THR A 833 11.24 -0.07 5.87
C THR A 833 11.20 -1.57 6.15
N THR A 834 12.38 -2.14 6.39
CA THR A 834 12.56 -3.51 6.89
C THR A 834 13.25 -3.46 8.24
N GLY A 835 12.82 -4.33 9.17
CA GLY A 835 13.42 -4.45 10.50
C GLY A 835 12.46 -5.11 11.48
N THR A 836 12.72 -4.91 12.77
CA THR A 836 11.87 -5.47 13.84
C THR A 836 11.35 -4.39 14.77
N ILE A 837 10.19 -4.64 15.39
CA ILE A 837 9.64 -3.84 16.49
C ILE A 837 9.20 -4.80 17.62
N THR A 838 8.97 -4.25 18.81
CA THR A 838 8.39 -4.97 19.94
C THR A 838 7.11 -4.25 20.36
N THR A 839 5.99 -4.96 20.29
CA THR A 839 4.66 -4.45 20.66
C THR A 839 4.54 -4.26 22.17
N THR A 840 3.47 -3.58 22.59
CA THR A 840 3.20 -3.26 24.00
C THR A 840 3.12 -4.49 24.91
N ASP A 841 2.70 -5.62 24.37
CA ASP A 841 2.62 -6.92 25.04
C ASP A 841 3.85 -7.81 24.80
N GLY A 842 4.97 -7.24 24.37
CA GLY A 842 6.26 -7.94 24.29
C GLY A 842 6.48 -8.77 23.02
N ARG A 843 5.47 -8.92 22.14
CA ARG A 843 5.64 -9.67 20.88
C ARG A 843 6.60 -8.93 19.95
N GLN A 844 7.63 -9.65 19.49
CA GLN A 844 8.52 -9.16 18.44
C GLN A 844 7.82 -9.31 17.08
N ALA A 845 7.60 -8.20 16.40
CA ALA A 845 6.94 -8.15 15.09
C ALA A 845 7.91 -7.68 14.01
N THR A 846 7.68 -8.12 12.78
CA THR A 846 8.54 -7.83 11.63
C THR A 846 7.92 -6.77 10.74
N LEU A 847 8.72 -5.81 10.32
CA LEU A 847 8.42 -4.89 9.23
C LEU A 847 9.04 -5.43 7.95
N ARG A 848 8.24 -5.55 6.90
CA ARG A 848 8.70 -5.95 5.56
C ARG A 848 8.42 -4.82 4.58
N ALA A 849 9.45 -4.40 3.86
CA ALA A 849 9.33 -3.40 2.81
C ALA A 849 8.49 -3.95 1.66
N ALA A 850 7.42 -3.24 1.33
CA ALA A 850 6.57 -3.46 0.16
C ALA A 850 6.94 -2.54 -1.01
N LEU A 851 7.57 -1.40 -0.71
CA LEU A 851 8.08 -0.44 -1.67
C LEU A 851 9.60 -0.53 -1.80
N LYS A 852 10.09 -0.28 -3.01
CA LYS A 852 11.52 -0.08 -3.27
C LYS A 852 11.86 1.40 -3.07
N THR A 853 13.04 1.67 -2.53
CA THR A 853 13.56 3.03 -2.35
C THR A 853 15.06 3.07 -2.63
N ASP A 854 15.54 4.21 -3.15
CA ASP A 854 16.95 4.49 -3.32
C ASP A 854 17.57 5.12 -2.06
N LEU A 855 16.75 5.44 -1.05
CA LEU A 855 17.23 5.96 0.23
C LEU A 855 17.94 4.85 1.02
N PRO A 856 19.05 5.17 1.72
CA PRO A 856 19.63 4.24 2.67
C PRO A 856 18.63 3.91 3.78
N ALA A 857 18.66 2.68 4.28
CA ALA A 857 17.89 2.30 5.47
C ALA A 857 18.33 3.15 6.67
N GLY A 858 17.44 3.45 7.61
CA GLY A 858 17.80 4.34 8.72
C GLY A 858 18.94 3.79 9.59
N TRP A 859 19.06 2.46 9.74
CA TRP A 859 20.21 1.83 10.38
C TRP A 859 21.53 2.07 9.62
N GLN A 860 21.51 2.10 8.29
CA GLN A 860 22.68 2.43 7.46
C GLN A 860 23.07 3.90 7.63
N THR A 861 22.07 4.78 7.69
CA THR A 861 22.27 6.21 7.96
C THR A 861 22.89 6.42 9.34
N LEU A 862 22.45 5.68 10.37
CA LEU A 862 23.04 5.74 11.71
C LEU A 862 24.48 5.21 11.75
N LEU A 863 24.80 4.12 11.07
CA LEU A 863 26.19 3.62 10.99
C LEU A 863 27.09 4.64 10.27
N THR A 864 26.60 5.23 9.19
CA THR A 864 27.34 6.26 8.45
C THR A 864 27.55 7.50 9.31
N LEU A 865 26.52 7.97 10.00
CA LEU A 865 26.62 9.03 10.99
C LEU A 865 27.66 8.67 12.05
N GLY A 866 27.61 7.46 12.62
CA GLY A 866 28.59 6.99 13.59
C GLY A 866 30.03 7.09 13.10
N ARG A 867 30.31 6.63 11.88
CA ARG A 867 31.65 6.73 11.26
C ARG A 867 32.10 8.18 11.09
N VAL A 868 31.21 9.05 10.61
CA VAL A 868 31.45 10.50 10.47
C VAL A 868 31.77 11.14 11.83
N LEU A 869 31.16 10.67 12.90
CA LEU A 869 31.37 11.17 14.27
C LEU A 869 32.57 10.51 14.99
N GLY A 870 33.28 9.60 14.33
CA GLY A 870 34.45 8.89 14.85
C GLY A 870 34.11 7.71 15.75
N SER A 871 32.95 7.07 15.56
CA SER A 871 32.60 5.84 16.26
C SER A 871 33.54 4.69 15.85
N PRO A 872 34.04 3.88 16.80
CA PRO A 872 34.87 2.70 16.51
C PRO A 872 34.05 1.49 16.03
N GLU A 873 32.79 1.67 15.64
CA GLU A 873 31.85 0.62 15.28
C GLU A 873 32.24 -0.13 13.99
N GLU A 874 32.24 -1.46 14.04
CA GLU A 874 32.56 -2.34 12.90
C GLU A 874 31.33 -3.07 12.32
N LEU A 875 30.12 -2.79 12.84
CA LEU A 875 28.88 -3.33 12.27
C LEU A 875 28.66 -2.85 10.83
N ASN A 876 28.29 -3.78 9.94
CA ASN A 876 28.12 -3.50 8.50
C ASN A 876 26.77 -3.95 7.93
N THR A 877 26.14 -4.95 8.54
CA THR A 877 24.86 -5.51 8.06
C THR A 877 23.80 -5.49 9.15
N GLU A 878 22.52 -5.50 8.74
CA GLU A 878 21.38 -5.66 9.66
C GLU A 878 21.50 -6.91 10.53
N LYS A 879 22.03 -8.01 9.94
CA LYS A 879 22.24 -9.27 10.65
C LYS A 879 23.29 -9.14 11.76
N ASP A 880 24.32 -8.32 11.58
CA ASP A 880 25.34 -8.07 12.61
C ASP A 880 24.68 -7.35 13.79
N ILE A 881 23.88 -6.32 13.51
CA ILE A 881 23.14 -5.55 14.52
C ILE A 881 22.20 -6.47 15.30
N GLN A 882 21.39 -7.28 14.62
CA GLN A 882 20.49 -8.23 15.25
C GLN A 882 21.22 -9.31 16.06
N SER A 883 22.44 -9.68 15.65
CA SER A 883 23.25 -10.66 16.39
C SER A 883 23.80 -10.04 17.69
N GLU A 884 24.25 -8.79 17.64
CA GLU A 884 24.70 -8.06 18.82
C GLU A 884 23.54 -7.78 19.80
N ILE A 885 22.38 -7.35 19.29
CA ILE A 885 21.15 -7.20 20.09
C ILE A 885 20.80 -8.51 20.81
N ARG A 886 20.81 -9.65 20.10
CA ARG A 886 20.52 -10.96 20.69
C ARG A 886 21.53 -11.37 21.76
N ALA A 887 22.80 -10.99 21.60
CA ALA A 887 23.84 -11.26 22.59
C ALA A 887 23.69 -10.41 23.87
N LEU A 888 23.19 -9.17 23.74
CA LEU A 888 23.01 -8.23 24.84
C LEU A 888 21.67 -8.33 25.55
N VAL A 889 20.64 -8.78 24.83
CA VAL A 889 19.26 -8.95 25.31
C VAL A 889 18.84 -10.43 25.18
N PRO A 890 19.61 -11.42 25.71
CA PRO A 890 19.22 -12.81 25.58
C PRO A 890 18.04 -13.12 26.51
N SER A 891 16.97 -13.64 25.91
CA SER A 891 15.79 -14.22 26.57
C SER A 891 15.11 -13.33 27.63
N LEU A 892 14.72 -12.11 27.26
CA LEU A 892 13.71 -11.41 28.05
C LEU A 892 12.45 -12.29 28.15
N PRO A 893 11.95 -12.57 29.36
CA PRO A 893 10.74 -13.38 29.54
C PRO A 893 9.56 -12.76 28.78
N GLN A 894 8.75 -13.63 28.20
CA GLN A 894 7.58 -13.24 27.43
C GLN A 894 6.34 -13.33 28.33
N PRO A 895 5.44 -12.33 28.32
CA PRO A 895 4.19 -12.43 29.04
C PRO A 895 3.32 -13.57 28.50
N PRO A 896 2.41 -14.14 29.33
CA PRO A 896 2.08 -13.71 30.69
C PRO A 896 3.14 -14.14 31.73
N PHE A 897 3.51 -13.23 32.62
CA PHE A 897 4.51 -13.47 33.67
C PHE A 897 3.89 -14.23 34.84
N SER A 898 4.51 -15.33 35.23
CA SER A 898 4.23 -16.06 36.47
C SER A 898 5.06 -15.52 37.63
N TRP A 899 4.70 -15.88 38.86
CA TRP A 899 5.55 -15.58 40.03
C TRP A 899 6.94 -16.23 39.95
N ASP A 900 7.09 -17.36 39.24
CA ASP A 900 8.39 -17.98 39.01
C ASP A 900 9.24 -17.14 38.05
N ASP A 901 8.64 -16.47 37.07
CA ASP A 901 9.34 -15.55 36.17
C ASP A 901 9.84 -14.31 36.93
N PHE A 902 8.99 -13.70 37.77
CA PHE A 902 9.42 -12.60 38.64
C PHE A 902 10.55 -13.04 39.59
N LYS A 903 10.48 -14.26 40.13
CA LYS A 903 11.53 -14.82 40.99
C LYS A 903 12.84 -15.05 40.22
N ALA A 904 12.76 -15.56 38.99
CA ALA A 904 13.91 -15.80 38.12
C ALA A 904 14.62 -14.50 37.73
N LEU A 905 13.87 -13.39 37.63
CA LEU A 905 14.42 -12.06 37.40
C LEU A 905 15.08 -11.44 38.64
N GLY A 906 14.96 -12.07 39.82
CA GLY A 906 15.55 -11.57 41.06
C GLY A 906 14.97 -10.22 41.50
N VAL A 907 13.73 -9.92 41.11
CA VAL A 907 13.10 -8.63 41.41
C VAL A 907 12.39 -8.66 42.76
N THR A 908 12.48 -7.54 43.49
CA THR A 908 11.68 -7.29 44.70
C THR A 908 10.62 -6.26 44.36
N PRO A 909 9.32 -6.62 44.36
CA PRO A 909 8.26 -5.66 44.13
C PRO A 909 8.28 -4.55 45.17
N ARG A 910 8.04 -3.32 44.74
CA ARG A 910 7.99 -2.14 45.60
C ARG A 910 6.67 -1.42 45.44
N LEU A 911 6.07 -1.06 46.56
CA LEU A 911 4.93 -0.15 46.60
C LEU A 911 5.45 1.28 46.73
N PHE A 912 5.05 2.15 45.82
CA PHE A 912 5.25 3.58 45.97
C PHE A 912 4.05 4.33 45.43
N CYS A 913 3.75 5.47 46.05
CA CYS A 913 2.73 6.38 45.57
C CYS A 913 3.46 7.57 44.95
N PRO A 914 3.37 7.81 43.62
CA PRO A 914 4.04 8.94 43.00
C PRO A 914 3.53 10.28 43.53
N ASP A 915 4.37 11.32 43.45
CA ASP A 915 3.98 12.72 43.66
C ASP A 915 3.05 13.15 42.52
N CYS A 916 1.77 12.81 42.67
CA CYS A 916 0.72 13.18 41.73
C CYS A 916 0.37 14.66 41.96
N THR A 917 1.22 15.60 41.54
CA THR A 917 0.70 16.93 41.23
C THR A 917 -0.22 16.76 40.03
N LEU A 918 -1.50 17.08 40.19
CA LEU A 918 -2.57 16.93 39.19
C LEU A 918 -2.39 17.83 37.95
N ALA A 919 -1.18 18.33 37.69
CA ALA A 919 -0.84 19.14 36.53
C ALA A 919 -0.44 18.23 35.37
N GLU A 920 -1.25 18.24 34.31
CA GLU A 920 -1.02 17.46 33.09
C GLU A 920 0.29 17.88 32.40
N PRO A 921 1.18 16.94 32.05
CA PRO A 921 2.24 17.22 31.07
C PRO A 921 1.62 17.45 29.68
N ALA A 922 2.18 18.41 28.94
CA ALA A 922 1.79 18.70 27.56
C ALA A 922 2.03 17.50 26.61
N HIS A 923 1.22 17.45 25.56
CA HIS A 923 1.01 16.32 24.63
C HIS A 923 2.25 15.89 23.81
N PRO A 924 2.43 14.59 23.49
CA PRO A 924 3.29 14.16 22.39
C PRO A 924 2.51 14.16 21.04
N PRO A 925 3.09 14.59 19.91
CA PRO A 925 2.35 15.03 18.72
C PRO A 925 2.32 14.02 17.55
N GLN A 926 2.90 12.82 17.66
CA GLN A 926 3.02 11.96 16.47
C GLN A 926 1.67 11.39 15.97
N VAL A 927 0.69 11.27 16.87
CA VAL A 927 -0.70 10.87 16.51
C VAL A 927 -1.54 12.08 16.08
N THR A 928 -1.08 13.33 16.26
CA THR A 928 -1.91 14.52 16.00
C THR A 928 -2.05 14.82 14.51
N SER A 929 -1.12 14.47 13.63
CA SER A 929 -1.26 14.82 12.20
C SER A 929 -2.36 14.04 11.48
N PHE A 930 -2.39 12.71 11.60
CA PHE A 930 -3.45 11.88 10.99
C PHE A 930 -4.78 12.05 11.74
N LEU A 931 -4.78 12.12 13.06
CA LEU A 931 -6.03 12.38 13.81
C LEU A 931 -6.57 13.80 13.60
N ALA A 932 -5.72 14.81 13.44
CA ALA A 932 -6.15 16.14 13.02
C ALA A 932 -6.68 16.10 11.59
N HIS A 933 -6.04 15.34 10.69
CA HIS A 933 -6.56 15.13 9.34
C HIS A 933 -7.95 14.46 9.34
N LEU A 934 -8.19 13.45 10.20
CA LEU A 934 -9.52 12.87 10.38
C LEU A 934 -10.55 13.90 10.84
N LYS A 935 -10.16 14.77 11.79
CA LYS A 935 -10.99 15.87 12.26
C LYS A 935 -11.29 16.88 11.15
N ASP A 936 -10.30 17.23 10.33
CA ASP A 936 -10.47 18.11 9.16
C ASP A 936 -11.39 17.50 8.10
N LEU A 937 -11.41 16.17 7.98
CA LEU A 937 -12.32 15.42 7.11
C LEU A 937 -13.74 15.26 7.70
N GLY A 938 -14.05 15.90 8.83
CA GLY A 938 -15.37 15.84 9.48
C GLY A 938 -15.66 14.50 10.17
N LEU A 939 -14.67 13.60 10.24
CA LEU A 939 -14.75 12.35 11.01
C LEU A 939 -14.36 12.66 12.45
N SER A 940 -15.20 13.41 13.15
CA SER A 940 -15.08 13.48 14.61
C SER A 940 -15.55 12.13 15.17
N ALA A 941 -14.71 11.45 15.95
CA ALA A 941 -15.18 10.44 16.89
C ALA A 941 -16.23 11.13 17.77
N LYS A 942 -17.50 10.86 17.50
CA LYS A 942 -18.65 11.45 18.18
C LYS A 942 -19.18 10.45 19.17
#